data_AF-A0AAJ1J9H5-F1
#
_entry.id   AF-A0AAJ1J9H5-F1
#
_cell.length_a   1.000
_cell.length_b   1.000
_cell.length_c   1.000
_cell.angle_alpha   90.00
_cell.angle_beta   90.00
_cell.angle_gamma   90.00
#
_symmetry.space_group_name_H-M   'P 1'
#
loop_
_entity.id
_entity.type
_entity.pdbx_description
1 polymer ?
#
loop_
_entity_poly.entity_id
_entity_poly.type
_entity_poly.pdbx_seq_one_letter_code
_entity_poly.pdbx_strand_id
1 'polypeptide(L)'
;MRIYRYAVLPIALKVALFFPGMSVNAIAASPCKTIISEDRTEPCNLSDGENLTIDKGVSIDIPQGPRDNSDNYGLKYNAVNIGGNNNMPPITSVDHIENNGILKGESGVTVTYSGSVEKLLNHGTISGVSGAIWVSGKMNMLDNYSAIKSSDDSNPLNSIMIHQAFDSINNAQYGQVTTIRNQQKGSIDGISVKKAVLKTLDNYGILSQASNVRLIPATFTIDSGSNVDTFNNYGTVTGPNHAIVINKGGYLENLNNQSGGKGITADVDAIQVTGQGKAVLDVNPQIRPSKIKQITNASSIHGKKKGIYIDDKGVIDSITNKDTGVIKGNIFSIHNKGTITNGIDNAGTIDGNVELGSTNLSLSGPKAILKGDVSGTKDSLVTIGSKGSTAENLDLTYTHNMNVGIVNILSGNKLRLGDGHTTGKISNNIDNDGEFYFNHSDKAIYGHNISGTGSVHQVGSGTTSVEGANNYTGETRIQKGTFLQGAEKSFSPVSSYAIGQLGTFDMGGFNTTISALNNSGRVVAGGDNNAVGRMLTITGDYSGNNGTVSLSTVLGDDSSKTDRLVVNGNTSGTTHLVIKNVGGKGAKTNEGIKVVDVRGAAGGKFSLAGDYSHKGDPTLVTGAYAYRLYKNSADNSLYLRSSSDNSKPTYQAGVSVYESYGRMLQIMNAPESLRDRTGGRKDRVLGTGEFRSSAAEDSTDDSTSQMPNGVWGRITASYGKLSPRVSTSDANATTYNMVRAQVGMDKRFYENNQGSVTGGAFLQYSKIDAKVGSAHGDGNIRANGYTLGATSTWYGKNKFYLDGLAQMTYFDNDLHSKTAGRALGNSKSALGYALGLEAGQELDLNQAWSLTPQAQLVFSSIDMNGFHDPFGAKIHFDRSQSLKLRVGTTIDYRQKATHLYGFFNINQEVSGRNDSAKVADVAFISGNDRTWGDGGAGGSYSWDNGKSFVYAQASANTSLNNFADSYELKAKVGLRTTW
;
A
#
# COMPACT_ATOMS: atom_id res chain seq x y z
N MET A 1 94.50 3.17 20.67
CA MET A 1 95.77 3.86 21.00
C MET A 1 96.15 4.78 19.85
N ARG A 2 96.60 5.99 20.17
CA ARG A 2 96.97 7.08 19.24
C ARG A 2 98.32 6.83 18.55
N ILE A 3 98.60 7.68 17.54
CA ILE A 3 99.90 8.21 17.05
C ILE A 3 100.26 7.69 15.64
N TYR A 4 100.05 8.45 14.55
CA TYR A 4 100.75 9.64 14.01
C TYR A 4 102.07 9.36 13.24
N ARG A 5 101.97 9.62 11.93
CA ARG A 5 102.83 10.45 11.06
C ARG A 5 104.24 10.00 10.60
N TYR A 6 104.35 9.89 9.26
CA TYR A 6 105.24 10.61 8.33
C TYR A 6 106.70 10.85 8.77
N ALA A 7 107.69 10.43 7.95
CA ALA A 7 108.24 11.23 6.84
C ALA A 7 109.62 10.73 6.31
N VAL A 8 109.84 10.97 5.00
CA VAL A 8 111.11 11.21 4.25
C VAL A 8 111.99 9.97 3.87
N LEU A 9 112.02 9.49 2.61
CA LEU A 9 112.82 9.89 1.40
C LEU A 9 114.35 9.62 1.51
N PRO A 10 115.19 9.53 0.44
CA PRO A 10 115.00 9.32 -1.01
C PRO A 10 116.02 8.33 -1.67
N ILE A 11 115.75 7.86 -2.91
CA ILE A 11 116.78 7.62 -3.94
C ILE A 11 116.34 8.28 -5.25
N ALA A 12 117.33 8.92 -5.88
CA ALA A 12 117.42 9.73 -7.09
C ALA A 12 116.51 9.32 -8.28
N LEU A 13 115.80 10.20 -9.00
CA LEU A 13 116.13 11.45 -9.71
C LEU A 13 116.53 11.25 -11.20
N LYS A 14 115.65 11.74 -12.08
CA LYS A 14 115.83 12.30 -13.43
C LYS A 14 116.26 11.38 -14.58
N VAL A 15 115.36 11.23 -15.57
CA VAL A 15 115.39 12.09 -16.78
C VAL A 15 113.95 12.44 -17.18
N ALA A 16 113.60 13.70 -16.95
CA ALA A 16 112.61 14.43 -17.72
C ALA A 16 113.36 15.21 -18.81
N LEU A 17 112.68 15.44 -19.93
CA LEU A 17 113.09 16.05 -21.20
C LEU A 17 113.31 15.00 -22.29
N PHE A 18 112.24 14.69 -23.03
CA PHE A 18 112.23 14.85 -24.49
C PHE A 18 110.83 14.53 -25.06
N PHE A 19 110.26 15.56 -25.70
CA PHE A 19 109.13 15.63 -26.63
C PHE A 19 107.68 15.60 -26.11
N PRO A 20 106.82 16.45 -26.73
CA PRO A 20 105.67 17.08 -26.08
C PRO A 20 104.34 16.55 -26.62
N GLY A 21 103.30 16.54 -25.79
CA GLY A 21 101.98 16.17 -26.25
C GLY A 21 100.97 16.22 -25.12
N MET A 22 100.32 17.36 -24.98
CA MET A 22 99.12 17.54 -24.19
C MET A 22 98.08 16.47 -24.54
N SER A 23 97.46 15.83 -23.55
CA SER A 23 95.99 15.68 -23.56
C SER A 23 95.50 15.54 -22.12
N VAL A 24 95.04 16.68 -21.59
CA VAL A 24 93.89 16.74 -20.70
C VAL A 24 92.84 15.83 -21.34
N ASN A 25 92.36 14.77 -20.67
CA ASN A 25 91.04 14.22 -21.03
C ASN A 25 89.97 15.17 -20.48
N ALA A 26 90.05 16.42 -20.94
CA ALA A 26 88.88 17.10 -21.43
C ALA A 26 88.39 16.15 -22.51
N ILE A 27 87.33 15.39 -22.22
CA ILE A 27 86.39 15.10 -23.29
C ILE A 27 86.13 16.48 -23.85
N ALA A 28 86.67 16.75 -25.04
CA ALA A 28 86.29 17.90 -25.81
C ALA A 28 84.78 17.78 -25.90
N ALA A 29 84.07 18.51 -25.03
CA ALA A 29 82.71 18.87 -25.28
C ALA A 29 82.80 19.50 -26.66
N SER A 30 82.34 18.77 -27.68
CA SER A 30 81.91 19.42 -28.90
C SER A 30 80.89 20.43 -28.38
N PRO A 31 81.22 21.74 -28.34
CA PRO A 31 80.29 22.73 -27.82
C PRO A 31 79.03 22.54 -28.63
N CYS A 32 77.92 22.28 -27.95
CA CYS A 32 76.69 22.16 -28.67
C CYS A 32 76.44 23.53 -29.33
N LYS A 33 76.37 23.58 -30.66
CA LYS A 33 76.02 24.83 -31.33
C LYS A 33 74.68 25.28 -30.78
N THR A 34 74.56 26.59 -30.53
CA THR A 34 73.33 27.21 -30.03
C THR A 34 72.12 26.96 -30.95
N ILE A 35 72.37 26.65 -32.24
CA ILE A 35 71.37 26.21 -33.21
C ILE A 35 71.84 24.92 -33.89
N ILE A 36 70.98 23.90 -33.93
CA ILE A 36 71.21 22.61 -34.59
C ILE A 36 70.30 22.49 -35.82
N SER A 37 70.90 22.56 -37.01
CA SER A 37 70.19 22.55 -38.30
C SER A 37 70.42 21.27 -39.12
N GLU A 38 71.18 20.30 -38.60
CA GLU A 38 71.50 19.03 -39.26
C GLU A 38 71.42 17.87 -38.26
N ASP A 39 71.12 16.66 -38.75
CA ASP A 39 70.99 15.46 -37.91
C ASP A 39 72.29 15.14 -37.16
N ARG A 40 72.17 14.70 -35.90
CA ARG A 40 73.30 14.32 -35.03
C ARG A 40 73.07 12.97 -34.37
N THR A 41 74.17 12.25 -34.18
CA THR A 41 74.23 10.98 -33.44
C THR A 41 75.13 11.06 -32.21
N GLU A 42 75.54 12.28 -31.82
CA GLU A 42 76.35 12.57 -30.63
C GLU A 42 75.60 13.47 -29.63
N PRO A 43 75.73 13.24 -28.31
CA PRO A 43 75.08 14.04 -27.28
C PRO A 43 75.41 15.53 -27.35
N CYS A 44 74.42 16.37 -27.03
CA CYS A 44 74.55 17.80 -26.83
C CYS A 44 74.73 18.09 -25.33
N ASN A 45 75.97 18.38 -24.89
CA ASN A 45 76.24 18.80 -23.51
C ASN A 45 76.28 20.33 -23.45
N LEU A 46 75.31 20.96 -22.78
CA LEU A 46 75.21 22.41 -22.66
C LEU A 46 76.13 22.94 -21.55
N SER A 47 76.76 24.08 -21.82
CA SER A 47 77.57 24.86 -20.88
C SER A 47 76.73 25.96 -20.22
N ASP A 48 77.29 26.60 -19.18
CA ASP A 48 76.61 27.70 -18.48
C ASP A 48 76.33 28.87 -19.43
N GLY A 49 75.08 29.34 -19.45
CA GLY A 49 74.58 30.40 -20.33
C GLY A 49 74.28 29.98 -21.77
N GLU A 50 74.49 28.72 -22.17
CA GLU A 50 74.24 28.27 -23.55
C GLU A 50 72.76 27.95 -23.79
N ASN A 51 72.14 28.68 -24.73
CA ASN A 51 70.79 28.39 -25.21
C ASN A 51 70.82 27.47 -26.44
N LEU A 52 69.81 26.59 -26.57
CA LEU A 52 69.74 25.59 -27.62
C LEU A 52 68.45 25.71 -28.43
N THR A 53 68.55 25.78 -29.76
CA THR A 53 67.41 25.65 -30.68
C THR A 53 67.66 24.50 -31.65
N ILE A 54 66.71 23.57 -31.76
CA ILE A 54 66.72 22.49 -32.75
C ILE A 54 65.74 22.84 -33.86
N ASP A 55 66.20 22.85 -35.11
CA ASP A 55 65.36 23.19 -36.25
C ASP A 55 64.33 22.08 -36.58
N LYS A 56 63.26 22.50 -37.26
CA LYS A 56 62.22 21.58 -37.70
C LYS A 56 62.77 20.60 -38.74
N GLY A 57 62.52 19.30 -38.52
CA GLY A 57 62.99 18.23 -39.42
C GLY A 57 64.38 17.69 -39.09
N VAL A 58 65.02 18.23 -38.05
CA VAL A 58 66.32 17.79 -37.56
C VAL A 58 66.17 16.84 -36.37
N SER A 59 67.07 15.87 -36.25
CA SER A 59 67.08 14.89 -35.17
C SER A 59 68.43 14.82 -34.45
N ILE A 60 68.38 14.70 -33.13
CA ILE A 60 69.49 14.21 -32.30
C ILE A 60 69.06 12.81 -31.82
N ASP A 61 69.59 11.76 -32.46
CA ASP A 61 69.26 10.36 -32.17
C ASP A 61 70.51 9.61 -31.69
N ILE A 62 70.61 9.44 -30.37
CA ILE A 62 71.75 8.82 -29.72
C ILE A 62 71.48 7.32 -29.53
N PRO A 63 72.39 6.43 -29.99
CA PRO A 63 72.27 5.01 -29.76
C PRO A 63 72.22 4.69 -28.26
N GLN A 64 71.36 3.74 -27.89
CA GLN A 64 71.28 3.27 -26.50
C GLN A 64 72.55 2.50 -26.11
N GLY A 65 72.95 2.61 -24.85
CA GLY A 65 74.06 1.86 -24.29
C GLY A 65 73.97 1.68 -22.78
N PRO A 66 74.79 0.79 -22.19
CA PRO A 66 74.74 0.50 -20.75
C PRO A 66 75.37 1.64 -19.94
N ARG A 67 74.70 2.08 -18.87
CA ARG A 67 75.30 2.97 -17.88
C ARG A 67 76.50 2.28 -17.20
N ASP A 68 77.60 2.99 -17.06
CA ASP A 68 78.75 2.55 -16.25
C ASP A 68 78.73 3.24 -14.86
N ASN A 69 79.49 2.72 -13.89
CA ASN A 69 79.51 3.27 -12.51
C ASN A 69 80.03 4.72 -12.40
N SER A 70 80.56 5.30 -13.49
CA SER A 70 81.03 6.68 -13.56
C SER A 70 80.05 7.62 -14.28
N ASP A 71 78.99 7.08 -14.90
CA ASP A 71 77.97 7.81 -15.65
C ASP A 71 76.55 7.60 -15.10
N ASN A 72 76.32 8.12 -13.88
CA ASN A 72 75.06 7.97 -13.14
C ASN A 72 73.83 8.47 -13.93
N TYR A 73 74.00 9.51 -14.75
CA TYR A 73 72.94 10.10 -15.57
C TYR A 73 72.92 9.61 -17.03
N GLY A 74 73.83 8.72 -17.43
CA GLY A 74 73.90 8.23 -18.81
C GLY A 74 74.19 9.34 -19.83
N LEU A 75 75.02 10.33 -19.48
CA LEU A 75 75.30 11.51 -20.30
C LEU A 75 75.80 11.14 -21.71
N LYS A 76 76.49 10.02 -21.87
CA LYS A 76 76.93 9.52 -23.19
C LYS A 76 75.80 9.06 -24.11
N TYR A 77 74.63 8.74 -23.55
CA TYR A 77 73.51 8.10 -24.25
C TYR A 77 72.27 9.00 -24.33
N ASN A 78 72.32 10.21 -23.78
CA ASN A 78 71.24 11.19 -23.82
C ASN A 78 71.40 12.17 -24.97
N ALA A 79 70.30 12.66 -25.55
CA ALA A 79 70.36 13.64 -26.64
C ALA A 79 70.81 15.03 -26.18
N VAL A 80 70.24 15.56 -25.08
CA VAL A 80 70.61 16.86 -24.50
C VAL A 80 70.86 16.73 -23.00
N ASN A 81 72.01 17.19 -22.53
CA ASN A 81 72.41 17.16 -21.12
C ASN A 81 72.65 18.57 -20.57
N ILE A 82 72.15 18.82 -19.36
CA ILE A 82 72.35 20.05 -18.61
C ILE A 82 72.98 19.69 -17.26
N GLY A 83 74.24 20.11 -17.06
CA GLY A 83 75.08 19.74 -15.93
C GLY A 83 75.80 18.40 -16.10
N GLY A 84 76.46 17.93 -15.05
CA GLY A 84 77.37 16.78 -15.11
C GLY A 84 77.18 15.77 -13.97
N ASN A 85 77.98 14.70 -13.98
CA ASN A 85 77.90 13.60 -13.00
C ASN A 85 78.50 13.92 -11.62
N ASN A 86 79.20 15.05 -11.43
CA ASN A 86 80.01 15.35 -10.23
C ASN A 86 79.34 16.34 -9.27
N ASN A 87 79.02 15.94 -8.04
CA ASN A 87 78.28 16.73 -7.03
C ASN A 87 78.88 18.10 -6.58
N MET A 88 79.84 18.66 -7.29
CA MET A 88 80.50 19.94 -6.99
C MET A 88 80.16 21.02 -8.03
N PRO A 89 80.20 22.31 -7.66
CA PRO A 89 80.06 23.44 -8.58
C PRO A 89 81.04 23.37 -9.76
N PRO A 90 80.74 24.04 -10.89
CA PRO A 90 79.66 25.02 -11.10
C PRO A 90 78.31 24.40 -11.50
N ILE A 91 77.22 25.10 -11.15
CA ILE A 91 75.88 24.81 -11.68
C ILE A 91 75.86 25.27 -13.14
N THR A 92 75.41 24.41 -14.04
CA THR A 92 75.15 24.76 -15.44
C THR A 92 73.74 25.34 -15.53
N SER A 93 73.62 26.64 -15.75
CA SER A 93 72.34 27.30 -15.95
C SER A 93 72.10 27.59 -17.43
N VAL A 94 70.97 27.15 -17.95
CA VAL A 94 70.52 27.38 -19.33
C VAL A 94 69.23 28.18 -19.30
N ASP A 95 69.18 29.31 -20.00
CA ASP A 95 67.98 30.15 -20.03
C ASP A 95 66.90 29.52 -20.94
N HIS A 96 67.32 28.93 -22.06
CA HIS A 96 66.39 28.54 -23.10
C HIS A 96 66.79 27.28 -23.89
N ILE A 97 65.86 26.33 -23.99
CA ILE A 97 65.92 25.21 -24.92
C ILE A 97 64.64 25.21 -25.75
N GLU A 98 64.75 25.25 -27.07
CA GLU A 98 63.64 25.17 -28.02
C GLU A 98 63.81 23.97 -28.96
N ASN A 99 62.95 22.97 -28.83
CA ASN A 99 62.96 21.80 -29.69
C ASN A 99 61.86 21.90 -30.76
N ASN A 100 62.23 22.12 -32.03
CA ASN A 100 61.33 21.96 -33.18
C ASN A 100 61.52 20.62 -33.92
N GLY A 101 62.51 19.82 -33.52
CA GLY A 101 62.95 18.58 -34.17
C GLY A 101 62.64 17.29 -33.38
N ILE A 102 63.54 16.33 -33.40
CA ILE A 102 63.44 15.05 -32.67
C ILE A 102 64.62 14.91 -31.72
N LEU A 103 64.36 14.74 -30.42
CA LEU A 103 65.36 14.40 -29.42
C LEU A 103 65.13 12.97 -28.95
N LYS A 104 66.11 12.09 -29.14
CA LYS A 104 66.02 10.66 -28.83
C LYS A 104 67.33 10.13 -28.28
N GLY A 105 67.24 9.35 -27.22
CA GLY A 105 68.38 8.69 -26.59
C GLY A 105 67.90 7.76 -25.47
N GLU A 106 68.77 7.50 -24.49
CA GLU A 106 68.37 6.93 -23.20
C GLU A 106 67.37 7.86 -22.50
N SER A 107 67.69 9.15 -22.48
CA SER A 107 66.77 10.27 -22.29
C SER A 107 66.95 11.32 -23.40
N GLY A 108 65.85 11.96 -23.81
CA GLY A 108 65.90 13.04 -24.80
C GLY A 108 66.44 14.34 -24.20
N VAL A 109 66.07 14.64 -22.96
CA VAL A 109 66.62 15.77 -22.18
C VAL A 109 66.91 15.33 -20.76
N THR A 110 68.11 15.59 -20.26
CA THR A 110 68.51 15.28 -18.89
C THR A 110 69.01 16.54 -18.18
N VAL A 111 68.32 16.93 -17.11
CA VAL A 111 68.75 17.95 -16.16
C VAL A 111 69.32 17.23 -14.94
N THR A 112 70.65 17.16 -14.86
CA THR A 112 71.37 16.57 -13.72
C THR A 112 71.19 17.44 -12.47
N TYR A 113 71.61 16.98 -11.28
CA TYR A 113 71.51 17.79 -10.05
C TYR A 113 72.29 19.11 -10.13
N SER A 114 73.37 19.20 -10.93
CA SER A 114 74.12 20.44 -11.17
C SER A 114 73.54 21.27 -12.32
N GLY A 115 72.42 20.86 -12.90
CA GLY A 115 71.76 21.55 -14.02
C GLY A 115 70.58 22.41 -13.57
N SER A 116 70.43 23.55 -14.23
CA SER A 116 69.26 24.42 -14.11
C SER A 116 68.80 24.83 -15.50
N VAL A 117 67.51 24.69 -15.79
CA VAL A 117 66.89 25.14 -17.04
C VAL A 117 65.77 26.12 -16.71
N GLU A 118 65.85 27.36 -17.20
CA GLU A 118 64.78 28.33 -17.01
C GLU A 118 63.56 27.98 -17.88
N LYS A 119 63.75 27.69 -19.17
CA LYS A 119 62.63 27.34 -20.06
C LYS A 119 62.98 26.30 -21.13
N LEU A 120 62.22 25.21 -21.17
CA LEU A 120 62.19 24.21 -22.23
C LEU A 120 60.88 24.30 -23.02
N LEU A 121 60.96 24.74 -24.28
CA LEU A 121 59.85 24.76 -25.25
C LEU A 121 59.94 23.55 -26.17
N ASN A 122 58.90 22.71 -26.22
CA ASN A 122 58.84 21.56 -27.10
C ASN A 122 57.74 21.71 -28.16
N HIS A 123 58.13 21.95 -29.41
CA HIS A 123 57.29 21.86 -30.60
C HIS A 123 57.51 20.56 -31.40
N GLY A 124 58.60 19.85 -31.10
CA GLY A 124 59.02 18.59 -31.72
C GLY A 124 58.63 17.33 -30.94
N THR A 125 59.42 16.27 -31.10
CA THR A 125 59.28 15.03 -30.34
C THR A 125 60.46 14.84 -29.39
N ILE A 126 60.20 14.55 -28.11
CA ILE A 126 61.22 14.12 -27.15
C ILE A 126 60.89 12.69 -26.75
N SER A 127 61.87 11.77 -26.82
CA SER A 127 61.66 10.37 -26.49
C SER A 127 62.88 9.73 -25.81
N GLY A 128 62.63 8.74 -24.95
CA GLY A 128 63.68 8.02 -24.23
C GLY A 128 63.17 6.75 -23.56
N VAL A 129 64.07 5.79 -23.32
CA VAL A 129 63.76 4.50 -22.68
C VAL A 129 63.81 4.57 -21.16
N SER A 130 64.69 5.41 -20.61
CA SER A 130 64.82 5.65 -19.16
C SER A 130 64.00 6.87 -18.70
N GLY A 131 63.08 7.36 -19.56
CA GLY A 131 62.35 8.62 -19.46
C GLY A 131 62.79 9.59 -20.55
N ALA A 132 61.84 10.20 -21.28
CA ALA A 132 62.12 11.19 -22.32
C ALA A 132 62.74 12.48 -21.75
N ILE A 133 62.28 12.90 -20.56
CA ILE A 133 62.83 14.01 -19.80
C ILE A 133 63.16 13.54 -18.38
N TRP A 134 64.42 13.67 -17.98
CA TRP A 134 64.87 13.37 -16.62
C TRP A 134 65.26 14.66 -15.89
N VAL A 135 64.74 14.89 -14.69
CA VAL A 135 65.05 16.08 -13.88
C VAL A 135 65.46 15.68 -12.46
N SER A 136 66.73 15.89 -12.15
CA SER A 136 67.28 15.84 -10.79
C SER A 136 67.81 17.18 -10.28
N GLY A 137 67.99 18.16 -11.15
CA GLY A 137 68.30 19.56 -10.80
C GLY A 137 67.06 20.44 -10.78
N LYS A 138 67.16 21.65 -11.35
CA LYS A 138 66.07 22.62 -11.38
C LYS A 138 65.55 22.86 -12.79
N MET A 139 64.23 22.89 -12.97
CA MET A 139 63.61 23.34 -14.21
C MET A 139 62.47 24.31 -13.88
N ASN A 140 62.52 25.54 -14.36
CA ASN A 140 61.46 26.50 -14.07
C ASN A 140 60.22 26.26 -14.95
N MET A 141 60.40 26.08 -16.26
CA MET A 141 59.27 25.87 -17.17
C MET A 141 59.54 24.79 -18.22
N LEU A 142 58.61 23.84 -18.35
CA LEU A 142 58.45 22.97 -19.51
C LEU A 142 57.12 23.30 -20.19
N ASP A 143 57.15 23.80 -21.44
CA ASP A 143 55.97 24.06 -22.24
C ASP A 143 55.93 23.12 -23.46
N ASN A 144 54.99 22.18 -23.46
CA ASN A 144 54.89 21.13 -24.47
C ASN A 144 53.72 21.39 -25.43
N TYR A 145 54.04 21.60 -26.72
CA TYR A 145 53.08 21.79 -27.81
C TYR A 145 52.90 20.55 -28.69
N SER A 146 53.71 19.50 -28.48
CA SER A 146 53.75 18.30 -29.33
C SER A 146 53.99 17.04 -28.47
N ALA A 147 54.93 16.14 -28.79
CA ALA A 147 55.01 14.83 -28.16
C ALA A 147 56.21 14.66 -27.20
N ILE A 148 55.94 14.14 -25.99
CA ILE A 148 56.93 13.63 -25.04
C ILE A 148 56.57 12.19 -24.70
N LYS A 149 57.26 11.22 -25.33
CA LYS A 149 56.83 9.81 -25.35
C LYS A 149 57.90 8.84 -24.85
N SER A 150 57.49 7.71 -24.29
CA SER A 150 58.40 6.58 -24.04
C SER A 150 58.85 5.98 -25.38
N SER A 151 60.11 5.55 -25.48
CA SER A 151 60.60 4.79 -26.64
C SER A 151 60.72 3.28 -26.40
N ASP A 152 60.39 2.80 -25.19
CA ASP A 152 60.26 1.38 -24.88
C ASP A 152 58.78 0.95 -24.91
N ASP A 153 58.39 0.23 -25.96
CA ASP A 153 57.03 -0.31 -26.13
C ASP A 153 56.75 -1.56 -25.26
N SER A 154 57.81 -2.21 -24.76
CA SER A 154 57.75 -3.46 -24.00
C SER A 154 57.69 -3.25 -22.49
N ASN A 155 58.25 -2.14 -22.00
CA ASN A 155 58.22 -1.71 -20.60
C ASN A 155 58.22 -0.17 -20.46
N PRO A 156 57.14 0.52 -20.89
CA PRO A 156 57.12 1.97 -20.93
C PRO A 156 57.15 2.57 -19.52
N LEU A 157 58.27 3.21 -19.18
CA LEU A 157 58.36 4.11 -18.03
C LEU A 157 57.59 5.41 -18.29
N ASN A 158 57.35 6.19 -17.23
CA ASN A 158 56.83 7.56 -17.38
C ASN A 158 57.83 8.41 -18.18
N SER A 159 57.34 9.12 -19.19
CA SER A 159 58.18 9.88 -20.11
C SER A 159 58.80 11.10 -19.43
N ILE A 160 58.21 11.65 -18.37
CA ILE A 160 58.84 12.67 -17.53
C ILE A 160 59.13 12.10 -16.14
N MET A 161 60.40 12.12 -15.75
CA MET A 161 60.90 11.60 -14.48
C MET A 161 61.51 12.74 -13.65
N ILE A 162 60.81 13.18 -12.60
CA ILE A 162 61.31 14.15 -11.62
C ILE A 162 61.75 13.39 -10.38
N HIS A 163 63.05 13.37 -10.12
CA HIS A 163 63.64 12.41 -9.19
C HIS A 163 64.79 13.01 -8.37
N GLN A 164 64.99 12.51 -7.15
CA GLN A 164 66.19 12.85 -6.36
C GLN A 164 67.49 12.51 -7.10
N ALA A 165 68.57 13.22 -6.77
CA ALA A 165 69.92 12.91 -7.23
C ALA A 165 70.39 11.51 -6.80
N PHE A 166 71.31 10.91 -7.56
CA PHE A 166 71.79 9.52 -7.36
C PHE A 166 72.74 9.33 -6.16
N ASP A 167 73.24 10.40 -5.53
CA ASP A 167 74.22 10.31 -4.45
C ASP A 167 73.74 11.03 -3.18
N SER A 168 73.77 10.33 -2.05
CA SER A 168 72.94 10.62 -0.87
C SER A 168 73.74 10.93 0.40
N ILE A 169 74.96 11.44 0.26
CA ILE A 169 75.88 11.52 1.40
C ILE A 169 75.78 12.83 2.20
N ASN A 170 75.30 13.96 1.67
CA ASN A 170 75.06 15.17 2.47
C ASN A 170 74.03 16.11 1.80
N ASN A 171 72.89 16.37 2.46
CA ASN A 171 71.78 17.22 1.98
C ASN A 171 71.28 16.86 0.56
N ALA A 172 70.39 15.86 0.48
CA ALA A 172 69.78 15.44 -0.78
C ALA A 172 69.14 16.66 -1.50
N GLN A 173 69.77 17.10 -2.58
CA GLN A 173 69.13 18.00 -3.53
C GLN A 173 68.13 17.18 -4.35
N TYR A 174 66.91 17.70 -4.42
CA TYR A 174 65.78 17.03 -5.08
C TYR A 174 65.50 17.70 -6.40
N GLY A 175 65.02 16.92 -7.38
CA GLY A 175 64.47 17.48 -8.60
C GLY A 175 63.36 18.48 -8.28
N GLN A 176 63.47 19.69 -8.83
CA GLN A 176 62.51 20.77 -8.64
C GLN A 176 62.03 21.25 -10.00
N VAL A 177 60.73 21.09 -10.25
CA VAL A 177 60.08 21.66 -11.42
C VAL A 177 59.04 22.68 -10.96
N THR A 178 59.13 23.93 -11.42
CA THR A 178 58.11 24.93 -11.08
C THR A 178 56.84 24.67 -11.89
N THR A 179 56.92 24.65 -13.23
CA THR A 179 55.73 24.48 -14.08
C THR A 179 55.97 23.50 -15.21
N ILE A 180 55.06 22.53 -15.35
CA ILE A 180 54.86 21.77 -16.58
C ILE A 180 53.55 22.22 -17.19
N ARG A 181 53.58 22.68 -18.43
CA ARG A 181 52.41 23.04 -19.22
C ARG A 181 52.32 22.14 -20.45
N ASN A 182 51.30 21.30 -20.50
CA ASN A 182 50.99 20.50 -21.67
C ASN A 182 49.88 21.20 -22.46
N GLN A 183 50.22 21.82 -23.58
CA GLN A 183 49.31 22.62 -24.39
C GLN A 183 48.27 21.75 -25.10
N GLN A 184 47.24 22.36 -25.69
CA GLN A 184 46.12 21.62 -26.31
C GLN A 184 46.51 20.56 -27.35
N LYS A 185 47.60 20.80 -28.10
CA LYS A 185 48.15 19.84 -29.09
C LYS A 185 49.21 18.91 -28.50
N GLY A 186 49.60 19.14 -27.25
CA GLY A 186 50.63 18.39 -26.56
C GLY A 186 50.14 17.02 -26.08
N SER A 187 51.03 16.05 -26.11
CA SER A 187 50.86 14.69 -25.58
C SER A 187 52.06 14.31 -24.73
N ILE A 188 51.80 13.79 -23.53
CA ILE A 188 52.83 13.31 -22.59
C ILE A 188 52.49 11.88 -22.17
N ASP A 189 53.41 10.94 -22.38
CA ASP A 189 53.28 9.54 -21.95
C ASP A 189 53.77 9.33 -20.51
N GLY A 190 53.08 9.95 -19.56
CA GLY A 190 53.25 9.67 -18.14
C GLY A 190 54.24 10.60 -17.43
N ILE A 191 53.94 10.92 -16.17
CA ILE A 191 54.78 11.76 -15.30
C ILE A 191 54.99 11.05 -13.96
N SER A 192 56.24 10.96 -13.51
CA SER A 192 56.62 10.43 -12.19
C SER A 192 57.32 11.49 -11.35
N VAL A 193 56.84 11.72 -10.13
CA VAL A 193 57.46 12.60 -9.13
C VAL A 193 57.85 11.77 -7.92
N LYS A 194 59.16 11.58 -7.70
CA LYS A 194 59.66 10.68 -6.65
C LYS A 194 60.80 11.33 -5.85
N LYS A 195 60.54 11.59 -4.57
CA LYS A 195 61.41 12.40 -3.70
C LYS A 195 61.78 13.72 -4.37
N ALA A 196 60.78 14.42 -4.88
CA ALA A 196 60.94 15.61 -5.69
C ALA A 196 59.78 16.59 -5.48
N VAL A 197 59.92 17.80 -6.04
CA VAL A 197 58.89 18.84 -6.00
C VAL A 197 58.45 19.22 -7.40
N LEU A 198 57.13 19.28 -7.61
CA LEU A 198 56.50 19.87 -8.79
C LEU A 198 55.47 20.91 -8.32
N LYS A 199 55.66 22.20 -8.59
CA LYS A 199 54.70 23.20 -8.11
C LYS A 199 53.40 23.17 -8.91
N THR A 200 53.47 23.26 -10.24
CA THR A 200 52.29 23.35 -11.09
C THR A 200 52.37 22.42 -12.29
N LEU A 201 51.30 21.64 -12.49
CA LEU A 201 51.03 20.91 -13.74
C LEU A 201 49.75 21.47 -14.36
N ASP A 202 49.86 22.11 -15.52
CA ASP A 202 48.73 22.57 -16.32
C ASP A 202 48.57 21.68 -17.56
N ASN A 203 47.56 20.83 -17.59
CA ASN A 203 47.28 19.93 -18.71
C ASN A 203 46.09 20.41 -19.55
N TYR A 204 46.35 20.98 -20.71
CA TYR A 204 45.36 21.30 -21.75
C TYR A 204 45.25 20.22 -22.84
N GLY A 205 46.30 19.40 -23.01
CA GLY A 205 46.41 18.35 -24.03
C GLY A 205 46.04 16.95 -23.52
N ILE A 206 46.82 15.96 -23.95
CA ILE A 206 46.67 14.55 -23.55
C ILE A 206 47.80 14.16 -22.61
N LEU A 207 47.45 13.62 -21.45
CA LEU A 207 48.36 12.93 -20.56
C LEU A 207 47.93 11.46 -20.53
N SER A 208 48.77 10.57 -21.07
CA SER A 208 48.44 9.16 -21.30
C SER A 208 49.55 8.21 -20.82
N GLN A 209 49.29 6.90 -20.83
CA GLN A 209 50.31 5.86 -20.71
C GLN A 209 50.08 4.82 -21.81
N ALA A 210 51.15 4.29 -22.41
CA ALA A 210 51.05 3.20 -23.38
C ALA A 210 50.47 1.91 -22.75
N SER A 211 49.61 1.20 -23.50
CA SER A 211 48.67 0.19 -22.98
C SER A 211 49.23 -1.23 -22.74
N ASN A 212 50.56 -1.41 -22.71
CA ASN A 212 51.14 -2.72 -23.06
C ASN A 212 51.70 -3.57 -21.90
N VAL A 213 51.60 -3.18 -20.61
CA VAL A 213 52.36 -3.87 -19.54
C VAL A 213 51.58 -4.21 -18.26
N ARG A 214 51.83 -5.43 -17.76
CA ARG A 214 51.26 -6.11 -16.56
C ARG A 214 51.79 -5.61 -15.20
N LEU A 215 52.74 -4.66 -15.18
CA LEU A 215 53.41 -4.10 -14.01
C LEU A 215 53.38 -2.58 -14.15
N ILE A 216 52.65 -1.88 -13.28
CA ILE A 216 51.95 -0.65 -13.69
C ILE A 216 52.57 0.62 -13.08
N PRO A 217 53.13 1.54 -13.89
CA PRO A 217 53.16 2.97 -13.59
C PRO A 217 51.78 3.60 -13.88
N ALA A 218 51.32 4.49 -13.00
CA ALA A 218 50.17 5.33 -13.28
C ALA A 218 50.56 6.48 -14.19
N THR A 219 49.62 6.96 -15.01
CA THR A 219 49.81 8.09 -15.92
C THR A 219 50.37 9.33 -15.20
N PHE A 220 49.97 9.56 -13.95
CA PHE A 220 50.63 10.50 -13.06
C PHE A 220 50.88 9.85 -11.70
N THR A 221 52.16 9.71 -11.34
CA THR A 221 52.58 9.06 -10.09
C THR A 221 53.28 10.05 -9.17
N ILE A 222 52.82 10.15 -7.92
CA ILE A 222 53.44 10.93 -6.84
C ILE A 222 53.85 9.93 -5.73
N ASP A 223 55.14 9.61 -5.64
CA ASP A 223 55.68 8.55 -4.77
C ASP A 223 56.69 9.13 -3.75
N SER A 224 57.02 8.35 -2.73
CA SER A 224 58.23 8.46 -1.90
C SER A 224 58.41 9.83 -1.23
N GLY A 225 57.37 10.38 -0.62
CA GLY A 225 57.50 11.65 0.09
C GLY A 225 57.58 12.88 -0.80
N SER A 226 57.28 12.78 -2.10
CA SER A 226 57.20 13.93 -3.02
C SER A 226 56.10 14.91 -2.64
N ASN A 227 56.27 16.17 -3.05
CA ASN A 227 55.25 17.21 -2.94
C ASN A 227 54.89 17.74 -4.34
N VAL A 228 53.60 17.76 -4.65
CA VAL A 228 53.04 18.47 -5.79
C VAL A 228 52.05 19.51 -5.28
N ASP A 229 52.20 20.78 -5.65
CA ASP A 229 51.28 21.80 -5.14
C ASP A 229 49.97 21.73 -5.93
N THR A 230 49.97 22.01 -7.23
CA THR A 230 48.73 22.10 -8.01
C THR A 230 48.80 21.30 -9.32
N PHE A 231 47.78 20.47 -9.55
CA PHE A 231 47.49 19.87 -10.84
C PHE A 231 46.16 20.41 -11.39
N ASN A 232 46.23 21.23 -12.43
CA ASN A 232 45.09 21.69 -13.20
C ASN A 232 44.93 20.86 -14.48
N ASN A 233 43.82 20.12 -14.58
CA ASN A 233 43.46 19.38 -15.78
C ASN A 233 42.33 20.09 -16.54
N TYR A 234 42.65 20.65 -17.70
CA TYR A 234 41.72 21.17 -18.71
C TYR A 234 41.53 20.21 -19.89
N GLY A 235 42.41 19.22 -20.05
CA GLY A 235 42.48 18.29 -21.17
C GLY A 235 41.99 16.88 -20.84
N THR A 236 42.77 15.89 -21.26
CA THR A 236 42.51 14.45 -21.03
C THR A 236 43.61 13.86 -20.17
N VAL A 237 43.25 13.10 -19.14
CA VAL A 237 44.15 12.17 -18.45
C VAL A 237 43.60 10.76 -18.62
N THR A 238 44.40 9.85 -19.16
CA THR A 238 43.97 8.47 -19.40
C THR A 238 45.06 7.46 -19.09
N GLY A 239 44.70 6.30 -18.55
CA GLY A 239 45.67 5.25 -18.25
C GLY A 239 45.09 3.84 -18.32
N PRO A 240 45.88 2.83 -18.76
CA PRO A 240 45.45 1.44 -18.87
C PRO A 240 45.23 0.77 -17.51
N ASN A 241 45.50 1.47 -16.41
CA ASN A 241 45.25 0.99 -15.06
C ASN A 241 44.82 2.12 -14.12
N HIS A 242 45.76 2.98 -13.72
CA HIS A 242 45.48 4.13 -12.87
C HIS A 242 45.86 5.43 -13.57
N ALA A 243 45.00 6.45 -13.50
CA ALA A 243 45.32 7.75 -14.07
C ALA A 243 46.20 8.56 -13.10
N ILE A 244 45.83 8.61 -11.82
CA ILE A 244 46.61 9.30 -10.78
C ILE A 244 46.83 8.35 -9.60
N VAL A 245 48.09 8.17 -9.20
CA VAL A 245 48.47 7.41 -8.00
C VAL A 245 49.28 8.30 -7.07
N ILE A 246 48.84 8.38 -5.82
CA ILE A 246 49.63 8.94 -4.71
C ILE A 246 49.97 7.81 -3.76
N ASN A 247 51.26 7.52 -3.62
CA ASN A 247 51.71 6.42 -2.78
C ASN A 247 52.97 6.73 -1.97
N LYS A 248 53.27 5.84 -1.01
CA LYS A 248 54.44 5.90 -0.12
C LYS A 248 54.74 7.31 0.43
N GLY A 249 53.71 8.01 0.91
CA GLY A 249 53.84 9.34 1.52
C GLY A 249 53.91 10.50 0.53
N GLY A 250 53.55 10.30 -0.74
CA GLY A 250 53.34 11.38 -1.70
C GLY A 250 52.26 12.36 -1.23
N TYR A 251 52.39 13.63 -1.62
CA TYR A 251 51.47 14.70 -1.25
C TYR A 251 51.09 15.53 -2.48
N LEU A 252 49.79 15.71 -2.71
CA LEU A 252 49.23 16.63 -3.69
C LEU A 252 48.36 17.67 -2.97
N GLU A 253 48.64 18.96 -3.13
CA GLU A 253 47.84 19.98 -2.48
C GLU A 253 46.48 20.15 -3.18
N ASN A 254 46.48 20.40 -4.49
CA ASN A 254 45.27 20.71 -5.24
C ASN A 254 45.18 19.87 -6.52
N LEU A 255 44.13 19.07 -6.64
CA LEU A 255 43.72 18.43 -7.89
C LEU A 255 42.49 19.13 -8.45
N ASN A 256 42.65 19.93 -9.50
CA ASN A 256 41.58 20.67 -10.15
C ASN A 256 41.26 20.06 -11.51
N ASN A 257 40.21 19.24 -11.59
CA ASN A 257 39.67 18.74 -12.85
C ASN A 257 38.63 19.75 -13.38
N GLN A 258 39.05 20.58 -14.33
CA GLN A 258 38.32 21.76 -14.78
C GLN A 258 37.21 21.41 -15.79
N SER A 259 36.23 22.29 -15.90
CA SER A 259 35.13 22.14 -16.86
C SER A 259 35.63 22.26 -18.31
N GLY A 260 34.94 21.61 -19.25
CA GLY A 260 35.27 21.63 -20.68
C GLY A 260 36.33 20.63 -21.14
N GLY A 261 37.07 19.99 -20.22
CA GLY A 261 37.99 18.89 -20.53
C GLY A 261 37.31 17.52 -20.66
N LYS A 262 38.02 16.51 -21.21
CA LYS A 262 37.56 15.11 -21.24
C LYS A 262 37.70 14.39 -19.89
N GLY A 263 38.40 15.02 -18.94
CA GLY A 263 38.50 14.57 -17.57
C GLY A 263 39.60 13.52 -17.34
N ILE A 264 39.46 12.78 -16.26
CA ILE A 264 40.41 11.77 -15.75
C ILE A 264 39.74 10.40 -15.90
N THR A 265 40.35 9.52 -16.67
CA THR A 265 39.79 8.20 -16.99
C THR A 265 40.80 7.08 -16.82
N ALA A 266 40.38 5.91 -16.34
CA ALA A 266 41.28 4.76 -16.22
C ALA A 266 40.56 3.42 -16.28
N ASP A 267 41.29 2.36 -16.62
CA ASP A 267 40.76 1.00 -16.71
C ASP A 267 40.62 0.28 -15.35
N VAL A 268 41.23 0.80 -14.29
CA VAL A 268 41.08 0.30 -12.92
C VAL A 268 40.51 1.40 -12.03
N ASP A 269 41.38 2.24 -11.45
CA ASP A 269 40.96 3.33 -10.56
C ASP A 269 41.39 4.67 -11.20
N ALA A 270 40.47 5.64 -11.35
CA ALA A 270 40.88 6.94 -11.91
C ALA A 270 41.85 7.65 -10.96
N ILE A 271 41.54 7.67 -9.66
CA ILE A 271 42.41 8.22 -8.62
C ILE A 271 42.61 7.17 -7.52
N GLN A 272 43.86 6.93 -7.14
CA GLN A 272 44.22 6.02 -6.07
C GLN A 272 45.17 6.69 -5.06
N VAL A 273 44.83 6.62 -3.77
CA VAL A 273 45.65 7.14 -2.66
C VAL A 273 45.96 5.98 -1.71
N THR A 274 47.23 5.57 -1.64
CA THR A 274 47.62 4.35 -0.92
C THR A 274 48.92 4.45 -0.10
N GLY A 275 48.95 3.80 1.06
CA GLY A 275 50.17 3.58 1.84
C GLY A 275 50.72 4.80 2.60
N GLN A 276 51.92 4.62 3.17
CA GLN A 276 52.66 5.60 3.96
C GLN A 276 54.13 5.62 3.54
N GLY A 277 54.82 6.73 3.78
CA GLY A 277 56.26 6.81 3.56
C GLY A 277 56.90 8.03 4.21
N LYS A 278 58.23 8.13 4.08
CA LYS A 278 59.00 9.22 4.71
C LYS A 278 58.77 10.53 3.95
N ALA A 279 58.43 11.60 4.65
CA ALA A 279 58.58 12.96 4.17
C ALA A 279 60.09 13.26 4.06
N VAL A 280 60.65 13.14 2.86
CA VAL A 280 62.10 13.28 2.66
C VAL A 280 62.49 14.76 2.45
N LEU A 281 61.51 15.63 2.18
CA LEU A 281 61.71 17.05 1.91
C LEU A 281 61.88 17.92 3.18
N ASP A 282 61.73 17.34 4.38
CA ASP A 282 61.90 18.02 5.66
C ASP A 282 63.26 17.71 6.30
N VAL A 283 63.81 18.67 7.07
CA VAL A 283 65.09 18.52 7.83
C VAL A 283 65.04 17.37 8.84
N ASN A 284 63.84 16.85 9.13
CA ASN A 284 63.59 15.67 9.96
C ASN A 284 62.60 14.72 9.26
N PRO A 285 63.05 13.56 8.74
CA PRO A 285 62.19 12.63 8.02
C PRO A 285 61.12 12.01 8.95
N GLN A 286 59.86 12.38 8.74
CA GLN A 286 58.71 11.79 9.45
C GLN A 286 57.92 10.85 8.53
N ILE A 287 57.35 9.77 9.07
CA ILE A 287 56.45 8.90 8.31
C ILE A 287 55.10 9.62 8.19
N ARG A 288 54.61 9.83 6.96
CA ARG A 288 53.33 10.47 6.68
C ARG A 288 52.46 9.61 5.75
N PRO A 289 51.12 9.72 5.83
CA PRO A 289 50.22 9.12 4.85
C PRO A 289 50.39 9.73 3.47
N SER A 290 50.09 8.94 2.44
CA SER A 290 49.84 9.47 1.11
C SER A 290 48.60 10.34 1.15
N LYS A 291 48.69 11.57 0.64
CA LYS A 291 47.64 12.58 0.85
C LYS A 291 47.32 13.41 -0.37
N ILE A 292 46.03 13.64 -0.61
CA ILE A 292 45.52 14.75 -1.42
C ILE A 292 44.85 15.73 -0.47
N LYS A 293 45.24 17.01 -0.44
CA LYS A 293 44.52 17.98 0.39
C LYS A 293 43.14 18.26 -0.21
N GLN A 294 43.06 18.67 -1.48
CA GLN A 294 41.77 18.99 -2.10
C GLN A 294 41.62 18.39 -3.50
N ILE A 295 40.47 17.77 -3.75
CA ILE A 295 39.99 17.43 -5.10
C ILE A 295 38.83 18.36 -5.45
N THR A 296 38.95 19.11 -6.54
CA THR A 296 37.86 19.87 -7.13
C THR A 296 37.55 19.31 -8.51
N ASN A 297 36.36 18.75 -8.70
CA ASN A 297 35.93 18.13 -9.95
C ASN A 297 34.79 18.91 -10.62
N ALA A 298 34.99 19.30 -11.88
CA ALA A 298 33.99 19.93 -12.75
C ALA A 298 33.91 19.25 -14.13
N SER A 299 34.49 18.06 -14.27
CA SER A 299 34.43 17.21 -15.46
C SER A 299 34.30 15.74 -15.04
N SER A 300 34.71 14.79 -15.88
CA SER A 300 34.64 13.36 -15.60
C SER A 300 35.82 12.87 -14.76
N ILE A 301 35.55 12.12 -13.70
CA ILE A 301 36.48 11.21 -13.03
C ILE A 301 35.88 9.81 -13.16
N HIS A 302 36.44 8.98 -14.03
CA HIS A 302 35.86 7.69 -14.36
C HIS A 302 36.89 6.56 -14.35
N GLY A 303 36.79 5.66 -13.38
CA GLY A 303 37.53 4.39 -13.41
C GLY A 303 36.61 3.23 -13.73
N LYS A 304 37.03 2.29 -14.59
CA LYS A 304 36.21 1.11 -14.91
C LYS A 304 36.02 0.18 -13.70
N LYS A 305 36.81 0.28 -12.63
CA LYS A 305 36.49 -0.33 -11.32
C LYS A 305 36.04 0.71 -10.31
N LYS A 306 36.91 1.69 -10.01
CA LYS A 306 36.61 2.72 -9.00
C LYS A 306 36.90 4.12 -9.52
N GLY A 307 36.02 5.08 -9.23
CA GLY A 307 36.31 6.49 -9.50
C GLY A 307 37.49 6.96 -8.64
N ILE A 308 37.30 6.93 -7.33
CA ILE A 308 38.30 7.29 -6.32
C ILE A 308 38.46 6.14 -5.34
N TYR A 309 39.70 5.68 -5.14
CA TYR A 309 40.04 4.64 -4.16
C TYR A 309 41.04 5.16 -3.13
N ILE A 310 40.70 4.95 -1.86
CA ILE A 310 41.53 5.31 -0.71
C ILE A 310 41.68 4.06 0.15
N ASP A 311 42.91 3.60 0.38
CA ASP A 311 43.16 2.50 1.31
C ASP A 311 43.11 2.95 2.77
N ASP A 312 43.34 2.03 3.72
CA ASP A 312 43.31 2.26 5.16
C ASP A 312 44.33 3.30 5.67
N LYS A 313 45.28 3.73 4.83
CA LYS A 313 46.35 4.66 5.16
C LYS A 313 46.31 5.95 4.36
N GLY A 314 45.54 5.99 3.28
CA GLY A 314 45.35 7.17 2.45
C GLY A 314 44.51 8.25 3.15
N VAL A 315 44.84 9.50 2.85
CA VAL A 315 44.12 10.67 3.37
C VAL A 315 43.70 11.57 2.22
N ILE A 316 42.44 12.00 2.23
CA ILE A 316 41.98 13.13 1.41
C ILE A 316 41.36 14.17 2.35
N ASP A 317 41.72 15.45 2.32
CA ASP A 317 41.02 16.39 3.22
C ASP A 317 39.62 16.69 2.70
N SER A 318 39.46 17.07 1.43
CA SER A 318 38.14 17.34 0.85
C SER A 318 37.99 16.86 -0.58
N ILE A 319 36.76 16.45 -0.92
CA ILE A 319 36.33 16.19 -2.29
C ILE A 319 35.16 17.11 -2.59
N THR A 320 35.30 17.98 -3.59
CA THR A 320 34.24 18.86 -4.07
C THR A 320 33.91 18.50 -5.51
N ASN A 321 32.75 17.91 -5.74
CA ASN A 321 32.21 17.66 -7.07
C ASN A 321 31.23 18.78 -7.45
N LYS A 322 31.62 19.67 -8.37
CA LYS A 322 30.80 20.77 -8.86
C LYS A 322 29.65 20.27 -9.71
N ASP A 323 28.70 21.16 -10.02
CA ASP A 323 27.43 20.86 -10.71
C ASP A 323 27.57 20.17 -12.09
N THR A 324 28.70 20.35 -12.76
CA THR A 324 29.06 19.74 -14.05
C THR A 324 29.95 18.50 -13.91
N GLY A 325 30.44 18.23 -12.70
CA GLY A 325 31.33 17.12 -12.42
C GLY A 325 30.61 15.78 -12.33
N VAL A 326 31.25 14.74 -12.85
CA VAL A 326 30.81 13.35 -12.77
C VAL A 326 31.91 12.50 -12.13
N ILE A 327 31.60 11.81 -11.04
CA ILE A 327 32.46 10.78 -10.45
C ILE A 327 31.78 9.43 -10.68
N LYS A 328 32.47 8.50 -11.35
CA LYS A 328 31.90 7.22 -11.78
C LYS A 328 32.86 6.05 -11.58
N GLY A 329 32.35 4.97 -11.02
CA GLY A 329 33.01 3.67 -11.04
C GLY A 329 32.02 2.53 -11.12
N ASN A 330 32.36 1.47 -11.87
CA ASN A 330 31.43 0.34 -12.07
C ASN A 330 31.20 -0.47 -10.78
N ILE A 331 32.15 -0.42 -9.83
CA ILE A 331 32.00 -1.05 -8.51
C ILE A 331 31.72 0.03 -7.47
N PHE A 332 32.59 1.04 -7.39
CA PHE A 332 32.43 2.17 -6.48
C PHE A 332 32.82 3.47 -7.17
N SER A 333 31.98 4.49 -7.12
CA SER A 333 32.39 5.85 -7.48
C SER A 333 33.43 6.37 -6.49
N ILE A 334 33.21 6.11 -5.20
CA ILE A 334 34.13 6.47 -4.12
C ILE A 334 34.21 5.29 -3.16
N HIS A 335 35.42 4.78 -2.94
CA HIS A 335 35.69 3.69 -2.02
C HIS A 335 36.71 4.15 -0.98
N ASN A 336 36.22 4.58 0.18
CA ASN A 336 37.05 5.09 1.27
C ASN A 336 37.22 4.06 2.38
N LYS A 337 38.41 3.45 2.48
CA LYS A 337 38.84 2.68 3.66
C LYS A 337 39.72 3.50 4.61
N GLY A 338 40.18 4.66 4.17
CA GLY A 338 41.08 5.55 4.89
C GLY A 338 40.34 6.71 5.53
N THR A 339 40.96 7.89 5.49
CA THR A 339 40.40 9.10 6.11
C THR A 339 40.03 10.12 5.05
N ILE A 340 38.78 10.60 5.09
CA ILE A 340 38.41 11.87 4.47
C ILE A 340 38.01 12.86 5.56
N THR A 341 38.81 13.91 5.75
CA THR A 341 38.77 14.77 6.95
C THR A 341 37.60 15.75 6.97
N ASN A 342 37.34 16.44 5.85
CA ASN A 342 36.37 17.54 5.73
C ASN A 342 35.13 17.17 4.92
N GLY A 343 34.97 15.89 4.58
CA GLY A 343 33.79 15.41 3.86
C GLY A 343 33.88 15.48 2.33
N ILE A 344 32.77 15.09 1.72
CA ILE A 344 32.53 15.09 0.29
C ILE A 344 31.36 16.03 0.04
N ASP A 345 31.57 17.09 -0.72
CA ASP A 345 30.51 18.00 -1.15
C ASP A 345 30.20 17.75 -2.62
N ASN A 346 28.98 17.30 -2.92
CA ASN A 346 28.57 16.94 -4.27
C ASN A 346 27.38 17.79 -4.73
N ALA A 347 27.64 18.61 -5.75
CA ALA A 347 26.64 19.31 -6.54
C ALA A 347 26.41 18.73 -7.93
N GLY A 348 27.30 17.85 -8.39
CA GLY A 348 27.20 17.15 -9.67
C GLY A 348 26.67 15.73 -9.51
N THR A 349 27.16 14.82 -10.37
CA THR A 349 26.75 13.41 -10.37
C THR A 349 27.79 12.51 -9.73
N ILE A 350 27.35 11.66 -8.80
CA ILE A 350 28.05 10.45 -8.38
C ILE A 350 27.29 9.25 -8.95
N ASP A 351 27.92 8.51 -9.87
CA ASP A 351 27.31 7.41 -10.64
C ASP A 351 27.96 6.06 -10.30
N GLY A 352 27.55 5.46 -9.19
CA GLY A 352 28.06 4.20 -8.64
C GLY A 352 28.13 4.23 -7.12
N ASN A 353 28.33 3.05 -6.50
CA ASN A 353 28.30 2.91 -5.04
C ASN A 353 29.32 3.81 -4.32
N VAL A 354 28.99 4.21 -3.10
CA VAL A 354 29.84 5.03 -2.23
C VAL A 354 30.07 4.30 -0.91
N GLU A 355 31.33 4.08 -0.56
CA GLU A 355 31.75 3.66 0.78
C GLU A 355 32.43 4.85 1.46
N LEU A 356 31.80 5.39 2.50
CA LEU A 356 32.22 6.62 3.17
C LEU A 356 33.27 6.40 4.27
N GLY A 357 33.32 5.22 4.88
CA GLY A 357 34.02 5.05 6.16
C GLY A 357 33.32 5.86 7.27
N SER A 358 34.03 6.74 7.97
CA SER A 358 33.46 7.65 8.99
C SER A 358 33.22 9.07 8.46
N THR A 359 33.28 9.28 7.15
CA THR A 359 33.20 10.60 6.51
C THR A 359 31.76 11.04 6.24
N ASN A 360 31.59 12.35 6.09
CA ASN A 360 30.32 12.99 5.74
C ASN A 360 30.20 13.23 4.22
N LEU A 361 29.01 13.01 3.67
CA LEU A 361 28.64 13.35 2.29
C LEU A 361 27.52 14.39 2.29
N SER A 362 27.77 15.58 1.74
CA SER A 362 26.77 16.61 1.51
C SER A 362 26.34 16.59 0.04
N LEU A 363 25.03 16.60 -0.22
CA LEU A 363 24.45 16.76 -1.55
C LEU A 363 23.89 18.18 -1.65
N SER A 364 24.48 19.03 -2.50
CA SER A 364 24.22 20.47 -2.52
C SER A 364 23.82 20.98 -3.90
N GLY A 365 22.81 21.83 -3.98
CA GLY A 365 22.37 22.42 -5.25
C GLY A 365 21.48 21.49 -6.09
N PRO A 366 20.74 22.03 -7.06
CA PRO A 366 19.59 21.36 -7.69
C PRO A 366 19.98 20.24 -8.67
N LYS A 367 21.25 20.18 -9.09
CA LYS A 367 21.78 19.17 -10.03
C LYS A 367 22.48 18.00 -9.33
N ALA A 368 22.49 17.97 -7.99
CA ALA A 368 23.14 16.91 -7.26
C ALA A 368 22.43 15.58 -7.53
N ILE A 369 23.17 14.61 -8.06
CA ILE A 369 22.67 13.27 -8.37
C ILE A 369 23.55 12.25 -7.65
N LEU A 370 22.90 11.26 -7.05
CA LEU A 370 23.53 10.13 -6.40
C LEU A 370 22.88 8.84 -6.91
N LYS A 371 23.63 8.03 -7.64
CA LYS A 371 23.20 6.72 -8.16
C LYS A 371 24.06 5.64 -7.52
N GLY A 372 23.45 4.67 -6.87
CA GLY A 372 24.16 3.60 -6.16
C GLY A 372 23.94 3.61 -4.65
N ASP A 373 24.31 2.48 -4.04
CA ASP A 373 24.21 2.30 -2.60
C ASP A 373 25.26 3.16 -1.88
N VAL A 374 24.88 3.76 -0.76
CA VAL A 374 25.79 4.48 0.14
C VAL A 374 25.94 3.69 1.42
N SER A 375 27.19 3.41 1.79
CA SER A 375 27.53 2.68 3.00
C SER A 375 28.56 3.45 3.83
N GLY A 376 28.49 3.32 5.14
CA GLY A 376 29.44 3.92 6.07
C GLY A 376 29.34 3.31 7.46
N THR A 377 30.19 3.81 8.35
CA THR A 377 30.17 3.46 9.77
C THR A 377 29.06 4.23 10.50
N LYS A 378 28.82 3.91 11.78
CA LYS A 378 27.87 4.64 12.64
C LYS A 378 28.18 6.15 12.78
N ASP A 379 29.41 6.55 12.48
CA ASP A 379 29.86 7.95 12.60
C ASP A 379 29.75 8.71 11.26
N SER A 380 29.36 8.02 10.17
CA SER A 380 29.11 8.65 8.88
C SER A 380 27.77 9.39 8.84
N LEU A 381 27.73 10.51 8.11
CA LEU A 381 26.55 11.34 7.92
C LEU A 381 26.33 11.62 6.43
N VAL A 382 25.09 11.50 5.97
CA VAL A 382 24.66 12.04 4.66
C VAL A 382 23.75 13.24 4.89
N THR A 383 24.08 14.38 4.28
CA THR A 383 23.27 15.60 4.36
C THR A 383 22.66 15.93 3.00
N ILE A 384 21.33 16.03 2.95
CA ILE A 384 20.56 16.50 1.80
C ILE A 384 20.37 18.02 1.97
N GLY A 385 21.11 18.79 1.17
CA GLY A 385 21.25 20.23 1.29
C GLY A 385 22.67 20.66 1.66
N SER A 386 23.01 21.92 1.40
CA SER A 386 24.31 22.51 1.78
C SER A 386 24.23 23.21 3.13
N LYS A 387 25.34 23.25 3.88
CA LYS A 387 25.46 24.04 5.12
C LYS A 387 25.46 25.57 4.89
N GLY A 388 25.53 26.04 3.64
CA GLY A 388 25.56 27.47 3.28
C GLY A 388 24.20 28.01 2.82
N SER A 389 23.82 29.19 3.35
CA SER A 389 22.54 29.90 3.13
C SER A 389 22.26 30.37 1.69
N THR A 390 23.16 30.12 0.72
CA THR A 390 23.07 30.63 -0.65
C THR A 390 22.89 29.56 -1.73
N ALA A 391 22.86 28.27 -1.35
CA ALA A 391 22.63 27.19 -2.30
C ALA A 391 21.13 27.03 -2.59
N GLU A 392 20.76 26.90 -3.88
CA GLU A 392 19.40 26.54 -4.29
C GLU A 392 18.99 25.17 -3.70
N ASN A 393 17.71 25.04 -3.36
CA ASN A 393 17.13 23.86 -2.72
C ASN A 393 17.29 22.60 -3.59
N LEU A 394 17.68 21.49 -2.96
CA LEU A 394 17.79 20.17 -3.59
C LEU A 394 16.48 19.38 -3.47
N ASP A 395 16.01 18.84 -4.59
CA ASP A 395 14.98 17.81 -4.63
C ASP A 395 15.60 16.48 -5.06
N LEU A 396 16.03 15.68 -4.08
CA LEU A 396 16.73 14.42 -4.34
C LEU A 396 15.72 13.27 -4.45
N THR A 397 15.68 12.64 -5.61
CA THR A 397 15.05 11.32 -5.78
C THR A 397 16.08 10.22 -5.60
N TYR A 398 15.84 9.30 -4.66
CA TYR A 398 16.79 8.26 -4.28
C TYR A 398 16.12 6.88 -4.24
N THR A 399 16.65 5.97 -5.05
CA THR A 399 16.08 4.62 -5.30
C THR A 399 17.00 3.47 -4.84
N HIS A 400 18.08 3.80 -4.13
CA HIS A 400 19.12 2.86 -3.68
C HIS A 400 19.18 2.79 -2.14
N ASN A 401 20.05 1.94 -1.61
CA ASN A 401 20.16 1.73 -0.18
C ASN A 401 21.20 2.67 0.46
N MET A 402 20.80 3.32 1.54
CA MET A 402 21.66 4.16 2.37
C MET A 402 21.78 3.55 3.77
N ASN A 403 22.98 3.07 4.07
CA ASN A 403 23.36 2.50 5.35
C ASN A 403 24.53 3.32 5.95
N VAL A 404 24.17 4.44 6.58
CA VAL A 404 25.08 5.42 7.19
C VAL A 404 24.60 5.74 8.60
N GLY A 405 25.42 6.34 9.45
CA GLY A 405 25.06 6.62 10.85
C GLY A 405 23.79 7.46 11.03
N ILE A 406 23.65 8.52 10.23
CA ILE A 406 22.47 9.39 10.24
C ILE A 406 22.29 10.06 8.86
N VAL A 407 21.04 10.36 8.51
CA VAL A 407 20.69 11.14 7.33
C VAL A 407 20.04 12.45 7.76
N ASN A 408 20.61 13.58 7.36
CA ASN A 408 20.06 14.91 7.63
C ASN A 408 19.38 15.45 6.38
N ILE A 409 18.17 15.98 6.51
CA ILE A 409 17.47 16.70 5.45
C ILE A 409 17.33 18.15 5.92
N LEU A 410 18.10 19.06 5.33
CA LEU A 410 18.08 20.46 5.74
C LEU A 410 16.85 21.19 5.22
N SER A 411 16.45 22.26 5.92
CA SER A 411 15.30 23.09 5.54
C SER A 411 15.37 23.57 4.08
N GLY A 412 14.22 23.56 3.41
CA GLY A 412 14.08 23.86 1.98
C GLY A 412 14.35 22.67 1.04
N ASN A 413 15.00 21.59 1.50
CA ASN A 413 15.36 20.44 0.67
C ASN A 413 14.34 19.29 0.79
N LYS A 414 14.32 18.44 -0.23
CA LYS A 414 13.41 17.29 -0.33
C LYS A 414 14.19 16.00 -0.56
N LEU A 415 13.79 14.94 0.13
CA LEU A 415 14.25 13.58 -0.13
C LEU A 415 13.07 12.69 -0.50
N ARG A 416 13.05 12.17 -1.72
CA ARG A 416 12.06 11.23 -2.25
C ARG A 416 12.64 9.83 -2.32
N LEU A 417 12.22 8.97 -1.38
CA LEU A 417 12.68 7.59 -1.29
C LEU A 417 11.77 6.67 -2.12
N GLY A 418 12.36 5.97 -3.09
CA GLY A 418 11.74 4.87 -3.83
C GLY A 418 11.16 5.18 -5.21
N ASP A 419 10.82 6.44 -5.51
CA ASP A 419 10.31 6.89 -6.83
C ASP A 419 9.16 6.04 -7.44
N GLY A 420 8.33 5.42 -6.61
CA GLY A 420 7.24 4.52 -7.01
C GLY A 420 7.66 3.08 -7.23
N HIS A 421 8.95 2.75 -7.06
CA HIS A 421 9.48 1.39 -7.12
C HIS A 421 9.43 0.67 -5.76
N THR A 422 10.06 -0.50 -5.69
CA THR A 422 10.20 -1.34 -4.48
C THR A 422 11.62 -1.32 -3.91
N THR A 423 12.48 -0.44 -4.43
CA THR A 423 13.87 -0.27 -4.00
C THR A 423 14.04 1.08 -3.35
N GLY A 424 15.09 1.27 -2.56
CA GLY A 424 15.27 2.47 -1.76
C GLY A 424 15.07 2.14 -0.28
N LYS A 425 16.14 2.18 0.51
CA LYS A 425 16.05 1.94 1.96
C LYS A 425 17.02 2.84 2.69
N ILE A 426 16.56 3.42 3.79
CA ILE A 426 17.42 4.08 4.78
C ILE A 426 17.35 3.25 6.05
N SER A 427 18.50 2.77 6.54
CA SER A 427 18.58 1.79 7.64
C SER A 427 19.03 2.38 8.97
N ASN A 428 18.92 3.69 9.16
CA ASN A 428 19.27 4.42 10.38
C ASN A 428 18.39 5.66 10.54
N ASN A 429 18.60 6.41 11.63
CA ASN A 429 17.79 7.59 11.97
C ASN A 429 17.88 8.68 10.88
N ILE A 430 16.78 9.42 10.74
CA ILE A 430 16.68 10.59 9.87
C ILE A 430 16.40 11.81 10.74
N ASP A 431 17.22 12.85 10.60
CA ASP A 431 16.95 14.17 11.14
C ASP A 431 16.40 15.07 10.02
N ASN A 432 15.11 15.36 10.07
CA ASN A 432 14.38 16.00 8.98
C ASN A 432 13.93 17.41 9.38
N ASP A 433 14.58 18.43 8.82
CA ASP A 433 14.15 19.83 8.86
C ASP A 433 13.57 20.32 7.51
N GLY A 434 13.54 19.44 6.50
CA GLY A 434 13.00 19.71 5.16
C GLY A 434 11.71 18.94 4.88
N GLU A 435 11.67 18.25 3.74
CA GLU A 435 10.53 17.42 3.34
C GLU A 435 11.00 15.98 3.01
N PHE A 436 10.47 15.00 3.72
CA PHE A 436 10.78 13.58 3.48
C PHE A 436 9.58 12.85 2.88
N TYR A 437 9.78 12.19 1.74
CA TYR A 437 8.74 11.51 0.99
C TYR A 437 9.02 10.01 0.91
N PHE A 438 8.07 9.22 1.40
CA PHE A 438 7.97 7.80 1.10
C PHE A 438 7.18 7.60 -0.21
N ASN A 439 7.87 7.12 -1.24
CA ASN A 439 7.30 6.83 -2.55
C ASN A 439 7.57 5.38 -2.95
N HIS A 440 7.01 4.42 -2.21
CA HIS A 440 7.09 2.99 -2.52
C HIS A 440 5.77 2.45 -3.07
N SER A 441 5.85 1.49 -4.00
CA SER A 441 4.66 0.76 -4.49
C SER A 441 4.32 -0.49 -3.67
N ASP A 442 5.26 -0.98 -2.88
CA ASP A 442 5.16 -2.17 -2.03
C ASP A 442 5.01 -1.82 -0.53
N LYS A 443 5.12 -2.83 0.34
CA LYS A 443 5.20 -2.62 1.78
C LYS A 443 6.65 -2.32 2.19
N ALA A 444 6.94 -1.06 2.46
CA ALA A 444 8.23 -0.62 3.00
C ALA A 444 8.18 -0.51 4.53
N ILE A 445 9.22 -1.00 5.20
CA ILE A 445 9.38 -0.88 6.66
C ILE A 445 10.50 0.11 6.95
N TYR A 446 10.19 1.13 7.75
CA TYR A 446 11.17 2.06 8.30
C TYR A 446 11.25 1.90 9.83
N GLY A 447 12.31 1.19 10.26
CA GLY A 447 12.51 0.74 11.64
C GLY A 447 13.18 1.73 12.59
N HIS A 448 13.47 2.96 12.13
CA HIS A 448 14.30 3.93 12.84
C HIS A 448 13.53 5.23 13.14
N ASN A 449 14.14 6.13 13.90
CA ASN A 449 13.49 7.38 14.29
C ASN A 449 13.57 8.42 13.16
N ILE A 450 12.53 9.22 13.03
CA ILE A 450 12.49 10.48 12.29
C ILE A 450 12.31 11.60 13.33
N SER A 451 13.24 12.55 13.32
CA SER A 451 13.25 13.75 14.17
C SER A 451 13.23 15.03 13.32
N GLY A 452 13.23 16.18 13.98
CA GLY A 452 13.37 17.50 13.34
C GLY A 452 12.04 18.22 13.10
N THR A 453 12.11 19.37 12.41
CA THR A 453 10.96 20.27 12.19
C THR A 453 10.26 20.08 10.85
N GLY A 454 10.81 19.23 10.00
CA GLY A 454 10.39 18.96 8.64
C GLY A 454 9.13 18.09 8.52
N SER A 455 8.55 18.11 7.33
CA SER A 455 7.33 17.37 7.00
C SER A 455 7.62 15.97 6.47
N VAL A 456 6.67 15.04 6.68
CA VAL A 456 6.74 13.66 6.21
C VAL A 456 5.56 13.40 5.27
N HIS A 457 5.81 12.78 4.12
CA HIS A 457 4.82 12.59 3.06
C HIS A 457 4.77 11.13 2.61
N GLN A 458 3.58 10.54 2.66
CA GLN A 458 3.29 9.24 2.05
C GLN A 458 2.63 9.50 0.68
N VAL A 459 3.41 9.32 -0.40
CA VAL A 459 2.97 9.54 -1.79
C VAL A 459 2.90 8.27 -2.64
N GLY A 460 3.56 7.20 -2.19
CA GLY A 460 3.56 5.91 -2.87
C GLY A 460 2.21 5.19 -2.79
N SER A 461 1.92 4.31 -3.76
CA SER A 461 0.69 3.49 -3.74
C SER A 461 0.73 2.36 -2.71
N GLY A 462 1.91 2.01 -2.21
CA GLY A 462 2.13 0.92 -1.27
C GLY A 462 1.80 1.27 0.18
N THR A 463 2.42 0.54 1.09
CA THR A 463 2.28 0.71 2.55
C THR A 463 3.62 1.06 3.17
N THR A 464 3.72 2.21 3.83
CA THR A 464 4.88 2.52 4.67
C THR A 464 4.55 2.20 6.12
N SER A 465 5.25 1.22 6.69
CA SER A 465 5.20 0.84 8.10
C SER A 465 6.31 1.56 8.86
N VAL A 466 5.96 2.49 9.75
CA VAL A 466 6.95 3.15 10.63
C VAL A 466 6.96 2.46 11.98
N GLU A 467 8.15 2.14 12.49
CA GLU A 467 8.31 1.38 13.74
C GLU A 467 9.19 2.10 14.77
N GLY A 468 9.96 3.11 14.37
CA GLY A 468 10.75 3.92 15.29
C GLY A 468 9.91 4.92 16.09
N ALA A 469 10.49 5.45 17.17
CA ALA A 469 9.87 6.45 18.04
C ALA A 469 9.99 7.84 17.41
N ASN A 470 9.09 8.14 16.47
CA ASN A 470 9.12 9.39 15.72
C ASN A 470 8.69 10.59 16.58
N ASN A 471 9.44 11.69 16.49
CA ASN A 471 9.20 12.92 17.26
C ASN A 471 9.33 14.20 16.41
N TYR A 472 9.33 14.07 15.09
CA TYR A 472 9.29 15.22 14.18
C TYR A 472 8.01 16.04 14.36
N THR A 473 8.11 17.36 14.23
CA THR A 473 7.01 18.30 14.51
C THR A 473 6.28 18.79 13.27
N GLY A 474 6.89 18.70 12.09
CA GLY A 474 6.25 19.08 10.84
C GLY A 474 5.06 18.19 10.49
N GLU A 475 4.18 18.70 9.62
CA GLU A 475 2.97 18.00 9.20
C GLU A 475 3.29 16.67 8.49
N THR A 476 2.51 15.63 8.81
CA THR A 476 2.47 14.36 8.08
C THR A 476 1.36 14.40 7.03
N ARG A 477 1.70 14.29 5.75
CA ARG A 477 0.72 14.20 4.65
C ARG A 477 0.62 12.79 4.11
N ILE A 478 -0.60 12.26 3.99
CA ILE A 478 -0.86 10.95 3.41
C ILE A 478 -1.66 11.17 2.13
N GLN A 479 -0.96 11.37 1.01
CA GLN A 479 -1.59 11.69 -0.28
C GLN A 479 -2.16 10.44 -0.97
N LYS A 480 -1.47 9.29 -0.86
CA LYS A 480 -1.83 8.03 -1.52
C LYS A 480 -1.34 6.84 -0.69
N GLY A 481 -1.96 5.67 -0.84
CA GLY A 481 -1.50 4.44 -0.20
C GLY A 481 -1.75 4.46 1.31
N THR A 482 -1.01 3.64 2.06
CA THR A 482 -1.20 3.48 3.50
C THR A 482 0.02 3.93 4.28
N PHE A 483 -0.18 4.83 5.24
CA PHE A 483 0.79 5.09 6.31
C PHE A 483 0.34 4.28 7.53
N LEU A 484 1.15 3.30 7.91
CA LEU A 484 0.85 2.29 8.91
C LEU A 484 1.71 2.50 10.15
N GLN A 485 1.06 2.52 11.32
CA GLN A 485 1.73 2.45 12.60
C GLN A 485 2.21 1.02 12.84
N GLY A 486 3.48 0.74 12.54
CA GLY A 486 4.07 -0.60 12.67
C GLY A 486 4.41 -1.01 14.10
N ALA A 487 4.53 -0.06 15.03
CA ALA A 487 4.83 -0.30 16.43
C ALA A 487 4.09 0.67 17.36
N GLU A 488 3.97 0.31 18.64
CA GLU A 488 3.35 1.21 19.63
C GLU A 488 4.12 2.54 19.71
N LYS A 489 3.39 3.67 19.67
CA LYS A 489 3.95 5.05 19.68
C LYS A 489 4.88 5.38 18.50
N SER A 490 4.79 4.68 17.36
CA SER A 490 5.64 5.00 16.21
C SER A 490 5.14 6.16 15.35
N PHE A 491 3.87 6.57 15.44
CA PHE A 491 3.44 7.85 14.86
C PHE A 491 3.84 9.02 15.77
N SER A 492 4.28 10.14 15.17
CA SER A 492 4.67 11.32 15.93
C SER A 492 3.46 11.94 16.64
N PRO A 493 3.46 12.06 17.98
CA PRO A 493 2.34 12.62 18.73
C PRO A 493 2.25 14.14 18.64
N VAL A 494 3.31 14.80 18.18
CA VAL A 494 3.41 16.26 18.06
C VAL A 494 3.23 16.75 16.62
N SER A 495 3.08 15.84 15.66
CA SER A 495 2.79 16.16 14.25
C SER A 495 1.27 16.29 14.00
N SER A 496 0.88 17.25 13.16
CA SER A 496 -0.45 17.27 12.54
C SER A 496 -0.50 16.31 11.36
N TYR A 497 -1.66 15.71 11.09
CA TYR A 497 -1.84 14.77 9.98
C TYR A 497 -2.88 15.29 8.99
N ALA A 498 -2.57 15.18 7.70
CA ALA A 498 -3.50 15.50 6.61
C ALA A 498 -3.63 14.30 5.66
N ILE A 499 -4.82 13.73 5.56
CA ILE A 499 -5.11 12.55 4.75
C ILE A 499 -5.83 12.99 3.48
N GLY A 500 -5.23 12.75 2.31
CA GLY A 500 -5.84 12.94 1.00
C GLY A 500 -6.84 11.83 0.66
N GLN A 501 -7.65 12.02 -0.39
CA GLN A 501 -8.73 11.10 -0.77
C GLN A 501 -8.28 9.66 -1.06
N LEU A 502 -7.03 9.48 -1.52
CA LEU A 502 -6.43 8.17 -1.80
C LEU A 502 -5.52 7.67 -0.67
N GLY A 503 -5.44 8.40 0.43
CA GLY A 503 -4.61 8.11 1.58
C GLY A 503 -5.36 7.30 2.65
N THR A 504 -4.64 6.40 3.30
CA THR A 504 -5.09 5.66 4.47
C THR A 504 -4.13 5.87 5.63
N PHE A 505 -4.66 6.37 6.75
CA PHE A 505 -4.00 6.37 8.05
C PHE A 505 -4.42 5.10 8.80
N ASP A 506 -3.48 4.19 9.03
CA ASP A 506 -3.74 2.92 9.71
C ASP A 506 -2.98 2.87 11.04
N MET A 507 -3.72 2.71 12.13
CA MET A 507 -3.17 2.63 13.48
C MET A 507 -2.50 1.29 13.78
N GLY A 508 -2.54 0.32 12.85
CA GLY A 508 -1.86 -0.97 12.98
C GLY A 508 -2.33 -1.80 14.18
N GLY A 509 -3.46 -1.44 14.77
CA GLY A 509 -3.91 -2.01 16.02
C GLY A 509 -3.16 -1.49 17.26
N PHE A 510 -2.81 -0.20 17.30
CA PHE A 510 -2.26 0.43 18.49
C PHE A 510 -3.16 1.56 18.99
N ASN A 511 -2.96 1.98 20.24
CA ASN A 511 -3.45 3.28 20.66
C ASN A 511 -2.54 4.35 20.06
N THR A 512 -3.14 5.42 19.57
CA THR A 512 -2.44 6.44 18.78
C THR A 512 -2.80 7.81 19.31
N THR A 513 -1.80 8.66 19.47
CA THR A 513 -1.99 10.08 19.79
C THR A 513 -1.32 10.91 18.72
N ILE A 514 -2.01 11.95 18.24
CA ILE A 514 -1.52 12.91 17.22
C ILE A 514 -1.97 14.32 17.57
N SER A 515 -1.31 15.34 17.00
CA SER A 515 -1.57 16.74 17.35
C SER A 515 -2.89 17.25 16.77
N ALA A 516 -3.14 17.03 15.48
CA ALA A 516 -4.34 17.46 14.78
C ALA A 516 -4.59 16.55 13.57
N LEU A 517 -5.82 16.53 13.03
CA LEU A 517 -6.16 15.70 11.86
C LEU A 517 -7.11 16.40 10.89
N ASN A 518 -6.70 16.53 9.63
CA ASN A 518 -7.56 16.83 8.49
C ASN A 518 -7.79 15.56 7.67
N ASN A 519 -9.05 15.11 7.56
CA ASN A 519 -9.39 13.81 6.99
C ASN A 519 -10.27 13.93 5.72
N SER A 520 -9.66 13.77 4.55
CA SER A 520 -10.36 13.51 3.28
C SER A 520 -10.29 12.06 2.82
N GLY A 521 -9.48 11.22 3.46
CA GLY A 521 -9.26 9.82 3.09
C GLY A 521 -9.88 8.85 4.08
N ARG A 522 -9.11 7.81 4.46
CA ARG A 522 -9.57 6.76 5.37
C ARG A 522 -8.70 6.68 6.62
N VAL A 523 -9.33 6.64 7.78
CA VAL A 523 -8.72 6.28 9.08
C VAL A 523 -9.15 4.87 9.44
N VAL A 524 -8.20 4.02 9.82
CA VAL A 524 -8.43 2.65 10.32
C VAL A 524 -7.94 2.56 11.76
N ALA A 525 -8.86 2.51 12.72
CA ALA A 525 -8.51 2.43 14.15
C ALA A 525 -8.21 1.01 14.62
N GLY A 526 -8.84 -0.01 14.02
CA GLY A 526 -8.60 -1.43 14.28
C GLY A 526 -8.24 -2.17 13.00
N GLY A 527 -6.94 -2.46 12.83
CA GLY A 527 -6.38 -3.11 11.63
C GLY A 527 -6.53 -4.63 11.62
N ASP A 528 -6.65 -5.27 12.78
CA ASP A 528 -6.75 -6.72 12.96
C ASP A 528 -8.12 -7.13 13.52
N ASN A 529 -8.73 -8.19 12.96
CA ASN A 529 -10.07 -8.68 13.33
C ASN A 529 -10.22 -9.11 14.81
N ASN A 530 -9.14 -9.06 15.61
CA ASN A 530 -9.08 -9.61 16.96
C ASN A 530 -8.92 -8.57 18.06
N ALA A 531 -8.71 -7.29 17.73
CA ALA A 531 -8.41 -6.28 18.73
C ALA A 531 -9.34 -5.06 18.61
N VAL A 532 -10.31 -5.02 19.52
CA VAL A 532 -11.28 -3.95 19.68
C VAL A 532 -10.98 -3.17 20.96
N GLY A 533 -11.14 -1.85 20.93
CA GLY A 533 -10.89 -0.98 22.10
C GLY A 533 -9.74 0.00 21.89
N ARG A 534 -9.32 0.25 20.65
CA ARG A 534 -8.23 1.17 20.34
C ARG A 534 -8.72 2.61 20.30
N MET A 535 -7.87 3.52 20.75
CA MET A 535 -8.17 4.94 20.80
C MET A 535 -7.27 5.72 19.84
N LEU A 536 -7.89 6.48 18.94
CA LEU A 536 -7.23 7.59 18.25
C LEU A 536 -7.47 8.85 19.06
N THR A 537 -6.45 9.37 19.71
CA THR A 537 -6.52 10.62 20.48
C THR A 537 -5.91 11.76 19.68
N ILE A 538 -6.71 12.78 19.42
CA ILE A 538 -6.30 14.02 18.75
C ILE A 538 -6.26 15.11 19.81
N THR A 539 -5.07 15.65 20.08
CA THR A 539 -4.90 16.62 21.16
C THR A 539 -5.43 18.01 20.82
N GLY A 540 -5.42 18.37 19.53
CA GLY A 540 -5.99 19.59 18.96
C GLY A 540 -7.24 19.29 18.13
N ASP A 541 -7.35 19.95 16.97
CA ASP A 541 -8.57 19.95 16.15
C ASP A 541 -8.68 18.76 15.19
N TYR A 542 -9.91 18.32 14.96
CA TYR A 542 -10.30 17.36 13.93
C TYR A 542 -11.18 18.05 12.87
N SER A 543 -10.75 18.01 11.60
CA SER A 543 -11.52 18.51 10.47
C SER A 543 -11.82 17.38 9.50
N GLY A 544 -13.10 17.08 9.30
CA GLY A 544 -13.56 16.12 8.31
C GLY A 544 -13.86 16.79 6.98
N ASN A 545 -13.40 16.20 5.87
CA ASN A 545 -13.73 16.65 4.52
C ASN A 545 -14.25 15.46 3.71
N ASN A 546 -15.41 14.92 4.12
CA ASN A 546 -16.02 13.68 3.62
C ASN A 546 -15.12 12.43 3.77
N GLY A 547 -14.10 12.49 4.63
CA GLY A 547 -13.28 11.33 4.97
C GLY A 547 -14.04 10.29 5.78
N THR A 548 -13.49 9.08 5.81
CA THR A 548 -14.03 7.92 6.54
C THR A 548 -13.21 7.61 7.78
N VAL A 549 -13.88 7.28 8.89
CA VAL A 549 -13.26 6.69 10.07
C VAL A 549 -13.87 5.31 10.31
N SER A 550 -13.04 4.28 10.26
CA SER A 550 -13.42 2.89 10.46
C SER A 550 -13.09 2.47 11.89
N LEU A 551 -14.12 2.10 12.64
CA LEU A 551 -14.03 1.65 14.04
C LEU A 551 -14.48 0.20 14.13
N SER A 552 -13.73 -0.63 14.84
CA SER A 552 -14.19 -1.97 15.21
C SER A 552 -15.00 -1.88 16.50
N THR A 553 -16.13 -2.59 16.55
CA THR A 553 -17.02 -2.59 17.70
C THR A 553 -17.57 -4.00 17.90
N VAL A 554 -17.60 -4.48 19.15
CA VAL A 554 -18.41 -5.65 19.50
C VAL A 554 -19.84 -5.14 19.72
N LEU A 555 -20.69 -5.14 18.69
CA LEU A 555 -22.03 -4.55 18.83
C LEU A 555 -22.88 -5.33 19.86
N GLY A 556 -23.18 -4.67 20.98
CA GLY A 556 -23.94 -5.21 22.11
C GLY A 556 -24.58 -4.08 22.92
N ASP A 557 -24.48 -4.15 24.25
CA ASP A 557 -25.02 -3.15 25.18
C ASP A 557 -24.03 -2.00 25.46
N ASP A 558 -24.32 -1.17 26.45
CA ASP A 558 -23.51 0.01 26.82
C ASP A 558 -22.06 -0.35 27.24
N SER A 559 -21.81 -1.59 27.64
CA SER A 559 -20.48 -2.08 28.05
C SER A 559 -19.61 -2.58 26.89
N SER A 560 -20.14 -2.49 25.66
CA SER A 560 -19.48 -2.99 24.45
C SER A 560 -18.08 -2.41 24.27
N LYS A 561 -17.10 -3.29 24.03
CA LYS A 561 -15.78 -2.87 23.58
C LYS A 561 -15.91 -2.23 22.20
N THR A 562 -15.32 -1.05 22.05
CA THR A 562 -15.31 -0.32 20.79
C THR A 562 -14.02 0.47 20.64
N ASP A 563 -13.55 0.56 19.41
CA ASP A 563 -12.59 1.59 19.03
C ASP A 563 -13.25 2.97 19.17
N ARG A 564 -12.44 3.99 19.42
CA ARG A 564 -12.93 5.35 19.70
C ARG A 564 -12.06 6.41 19.04
N LEU A 565 -12.74 7.38 18.42
CA LEU A 565 -12.14 8.66 18.04
C LEU A 565 -12.30 9.63 19.21
N VAL A 566 -11.19 10.09 19.80
CA VAL A 566 -11.17 11.05 20.90
C VAL A 566 -10.57 12.36 20.39
N VAL A 567 -11.33 13.46 20.48
CA VAL A 567 -10.90 14.79 20.04
C VAL A 567 -10.92 15.74 21.24
N ASN A 568 -9.74 16.16 21.68
CA ASN A 568 -9.60 17.09 22.80
C ASN A 568 -9.85 18.55 22.36
N GLY A 569 -9.57 18.90 21.10
CA GLY A 569 -9.90 20.20 20.51
C GLY A 569 -11.27 20.24 19.84
N ASN A 570 -11.40 21.10 18.84
CA ASN A 570 -12.65 21.33 18.12
C ASN A 570 -12.85 20.31 16.98
N THR A 571 -14.11 20.04 16.66
CA THR A 571 -14.48 19.26 15.47
C THR A 571 -15.15 20.17 14.43
N SER A 572 -14.88 19.93 13.15
CA SER A 572 -15.51 20.66 12.03
C SER A 572 -15.69 19.75 10.80
N GLY A 573 -16.50 20.23 9.84
CA GLY A 573 -16.70 19.54 8.55
C GLY A 573 -17.53 18.26 8.66
N THR A 574 -17.33 17.32 7.73
CA THR A 574 -18.14 16.10 7.58
C THR A 574 -17.29 14.83 7.63
N THR A 575 -17.79 13.78 8.27
CA THR A 575 -17.11 12.48 8.38
C THR A 575 -18.10 11.33 8.27
N HIS A 576 -17.71 10.28 7.54
CA HIS A 576 -18.42 9.02 7.49
C HIS A 576 -17.84 8.05 8.53
N LEU A 577 -18.68 7.56 9.44
CA LEU A 577 -18.32 6.54 10.41
C LEU A 577 -18.71 5.17 9.87
N VAL A 578 -17.73 4.29 9.70
CA VAL A 578 -17.93 2.88 9.36
C VAL A 578 -17.70 2.06 10.62
N ILE A 579 -18.70 1.28 11.00
CA ILE A 579 -18.62 0.39 12.16
C ILE A 579 -18.48 -1.04 11.67
N LYS A 580 -17.36 -1.67 12.03
CA LYS A 580 -17.10 -3.07 11.74
C LYS A 580 -17.48 -3.90 12.97
N ASN A 581 -18.56 -4.65 12.87
CA ASN A 581 -18.97 -5.55 13.95
C ASN A 581 -17.98 -6.72 14.09
N VAL A 582 -17.40 -6.90 15.27
CA VAL A 582 -16.46 -7.98 15.59
C VAL A 582 -17.12 -8.92 16.61
N GLY A 583 -17.86 -9.90 16.13
CA GLY A 583 -18.47 -10.95 16.97
C GLY A 583 -19.63 -10.49 17.87
N GLY A 584 -20.08 -9.24 17.76
CA GLY A 584 -21.23 -8.73 18.52
C GLY A 584 -22.55 -9.32 18.01
N LYS A 585 -23.42 -9.75 18.93
CA LYS A 585 -24.74 -10.34 18.63
C LYS A 585 -25.89 -9.32 18.61
N GLY A 586 -25.62 -8.10 19.04
CA GLY A 586 -26.64 -7.09 19.34
C GLY A 586 -27.27 -7.29 20.72
N ALA A 587 -27.58 -6.17 21.38
CA ALA A 587 -28.33 -6.11 22.62
C ALA A 587 -28.95 -4.72 22.77
N LYS A 588 -29.88 -4.55 23.71
CA LYS A 588 -30.43 -3.23 24.04
C LYS A 588 -29.34 -2.37 24.70
N THR A 589 -29.11 -1.17 24.17
CA THR A 589 -28.39 -0.09 24.86
C THR A 589 -29.33 0.74 25.73
N ASN A 590 -28.82 1.44 26.75
CA ASN A 590 -29.52 2.54 27.40
C ASN A 590 -28.79 3.85 27.09
N GLU A 591 -27.53 4.00 27.46
CA GLU A 591 -26.73 5.17 27.11
C GLU A 591 -26.19 5.10 25.67
N GLY A 592 -25.83 3.90 25.22
CA GLY A 592 -25.21 3.62 23.93
C GLY A 592 -23.72 3.31 24.02
N ILE A 593 -23.18 2.86 22.89
CA ILE A 593 -21.76 2.55 22.73
C ILE A 593 -21.02 3.81 22.26
N LYS A 594 -20.18 4.42 23.12
CA LYS A 594 -19.44 5.67 22.81
C LYS A 594 -18.34 5.45 21.76
N VAL A 595 -18.56 5.95 20.54
CA VAL A 595 -17.67 5.78 19.38
C VAL A 595 -16.87 7.04 19.04
N VAL A 596 -17.39 8.22 19.37
CA VAL A 596 -16.67 9.49 19.24
C VAL A 596 -16.81 10.28 20.54
N ASP A 597 -15.68 10.69 21.12
CA ASP A 597 -15.58 11.51 22.32
C ASP A 597 -15.05 12.90 21.94
N VAL A 598 -15.85 13.94 22.14
CA VAL A 598 -15.50 15.32 21.75
C VAL A 598 -15.48 16.19 23.00
N ARG A 599 -14.31 16.74 23.34
CA ARG A 599 -14.13 17.57 24.54
C ARG A 599 -14.11 19.07 24.26
N GLY A 600 -13.78 19.48 23.03
CA GLY A 600 -13.89 20.87 22.57
C GLY A 600 -15.22 21.17 21.89
N ALA A 601 -15.24 22.18 21.00
CA ALA A 601 -16.45 22.57 20.29
C ALA A 601 -16.88 21.50 19.27
N ALA A 602 -18.14 21.08 19.35
CA ALA A 602 -18.69 19.98 18.55
C ALA A 602 -19.37 20.46 17.25
N GLY A 603 -18.60 21.11 16.37
CA GLY A 603 -19.04 21.65 15.07
C GLY A 603 -18.99 20.65 13.91
N GLY A 604 -18.37 19.48 14.10
CA GLY A 604 -18.29 18.42 13.08
C GLY A 604 -19.58 17.62 12.93
N LYS A 605 -19.89 17.21 11.70
CA LYS A 605 -21.03 16.34 11.36
C LYS A 605 -20.54 14.92 11.06
N PHE A 606 -20.93 13.97 11.90
CA PHE A 606 -20.64 12.56 11.71
C PHE A 606 -21.90 11.84 11.21
N SER A 607 -21.74 11.04 10.16
CA SER A 607 -22.81 10.24 9.58
C SER A 607 -22.42 8.76 9.59
N LEU A 608 -23.31 7.90 10.06
CA LEU A 608 -23.08 6.46 10.08
C LEU A 608 -23.25 5.89 8.67
N ALA A 609 -22.35 5.00 8.26
CA ALA A 609 -22.58 4.09 7.14
C ALA A 609 -23.46 2.93 7.63
N GLY A 610 -24.77 3.04 7.41
CA GLY A 610 -25.75 2.03 7.81
C GLY A 610 -26.08 1.03 6.70
N ASP A 611 -26.70 -0.09 7.07
CA ASP A 611 -27.21 -1.10 6.14
C ASP A 611 -28.47 -0.64 5.39
N TYR A 612 -29.23 0.27 6.01
CA TYR A 612 -30.40 0.94 5.43
C TYR A 612 -30.65 2.29 6.11
N SER A 613 -31.64 3.06 5.62
CA SER A 613 -32.08 4.31 6.24
C SER A 613 -33.49 4.16 6.82
N HIS A 614 -33.68 4.56 8.08
CA HIS A 614 -34.99 4.61 8.71
C HIS A 614 -35.38 6.07 8.96
N LYS A 615 -36.40 6.57 8.26
CA LYS A 615 -36.86 7.97 8.35
C LYS A 615 -35.74 9.01 8.12
N GLY A 616 -34.77 8.67 7.28
CA GLY A 616 -33.61 9.52 6.98
C GLY A 616 -32.35 9.14 7.74
N ASP A 617 -32.47 8.42 8.86
CA ASP A 617 -31.32 8.07 9.71
C ASP A 617 -30.66 6.75 9.26
N PRO A 618 -29.36 6.75 8.93
CA PRO A 618 -28.62 5.52 8.67
C PRO A 618 -28.67 4.57 9.88
N THR A 619 -28.95 3.31 9.60
CA THR A 619 -29.21 2.28 10.61
C THR A 619 -28.35 1.06 10.32
N LEU A 620 -27.60 0.61 11.33
CA LEU A 620 -26.74 -0.58 11.28
C LEU A 620 -27.46 -1.75 11.98
N VAL A 621 -27.40 -2.95 11.41
CA VAL A 621 -28.06 -4.14 11.93
C VAL A 621 -27.05 -5.10 12.54
N THR A 622 -27.37 -5.64 13.72
CA THR A 622 -26.75 -6.88 14.19
C THR A 622 -27.77 -7.75 14.91
N GLY A 623 -27.88 -9.00 14.48
CA GLY A 623 -28.90 -9.92 14.97
C GLY A 623 -30.32 -9.36 14.85
N ALA A 624 -31.03 -9.27 15.97
CA ALA A 624 -32.36 -8.67 16.02
C ALA A 624 -32.35 -7.14 16.13
N TYR A 625 -31.23 -6.54 16.51
CA TYR A 625 -31.15 -5.14 16.93
C TYR A 625 -30.69 -4.23 15.79
N ALA A 626 -31.16 -2.99 15.84
CA ALA A 626 -30.78 -1.92 14.94
C ALA A 626 -30.18 -0.76 15.73
N TYR A 627 -29.00 -0.31 15.31
CA TYR A 627 -28.22 0.75 15.93
C TYR A 627 -28.23 2.00 15.05
N ARG A 628 -28.43 3.16 15.66
CA ARG A 628 -28.30 4.47 15.01
C ARG A 628 -27.35 5.34 15.81
N LEU A 629 -26.80 6.35 15.15
CA LEU A 629 -25.88 7.29 15.77
C LEU A 629 -26.64 8.43 16.44
N TYR A 630 -26.40 8.65 17.73
CA TYR A 630 -27.00 9.72 18.50
C TYR A 630 -25.93 10.59 19.14
N LYS A 631 -26.12 11.90 19.07
CA LYS A 631 -25.30 12.86 19.83
C LYS A 631 -25.91 13.04 21.22
N ASN A 632 -25.11 12.87 22.25
CA ASN A 632 -25.52 13.15 23.62
C ASN A 632 -25.31 14.63 23.93
N SER A 633 -26.35 15.32 24.41
CA SER A 633 -26.28 16.76 24.66
C SER A 633 -25.43 17.11 25.88
N ALA A 634 -25.24 16.18 26.82
CA ALA A 634 -24.49 16.43 28.06
C ALA A 634 -22.97 16.51 27.83
N ASP A 635 -22.41 15.67 26.95
CA ASP A 635 -20.95 15.57 26.71
C ASP A 635 -20.57 15.75 25.24
N ASN A 636 -21.51 16.18 24.38
CA ASN A 636 -21.36 16.36 22.93
C ASN A 636 -20.85 15.14 22.16
N SER A 637 -20.75 13.98 22.81
CA SER A 637 -20.16 12.76 22.26
C SER A 637 -21.20 11.95 21.48
N LEU A 638 -20.73 11.07 20.59
CA LEU A 638 -21.59 10.26 19.74
C LEU A 638 -21.60 8.80 20.18
N TYR A 639 -22.81 8.26 20.22
CA TYR A 639 -23.10 6.94 20.72
C TYR A 639 -23.89 6.15 19.69
N LEU A 640 -23.56 4.87 19.50
CA LEU A 640 -24.44 3.94 18.82
C LEU A 640 -25.51 3.48 19.81
N ARG A 641 -26.78 3.72 19.51
CA ARG A 641 -27.90 3.28 20.36
C ARG A 641 -28.84 2.37 19.59
N SER A 642 -29.28 1.33 20.26
CA SER A 642 -30.37 0.45 19.86
C SER A 642 -31.63 0.70 20.72
N SER A 643 -31.83 1.93 21.20
CA SER A 643 -33.04 2.39 21.88
C SER A 643 -33.17 3.91 21.68
N SER A 644 -34.36 4.39 21.36
CA SER A 644 -34.60 5.83 21.14
C SER A 644 -34.96 6.61 22.41
N ASP A 645 -35.46 5.94 23.45
CA ASP A 645 -36.07 6.55 24.65
C ASP A 645 -35.73 5.80 25.96
N ASN A 646 -34.69 4.96 25.96
CA ASN A 646 -34.29 4.05 27.04
C ASN A 646 -35.35 3.04 27.51
N SER A 647 -36.56 3.05 26.93
CA SER A 647 -37.65 2.19 27.37
C SER A 647 -37.67 0.88 26.57
N LYS A 648 -37.65 0.96 25.23
CA LYS A 648 -37.76 -0.20 24.33
C LYS A 648 -36.56 -0.36 23.39
N PRO A 649 -36.16 -1.61 23.08
CA PRO A 649 -35.17 -1.84 22.03
C PRO A 649 -35.67 -1.40 20.66
N THR A 650 -34.75 -0.94 19.83
CA THR A 650 -34.93 -0.73 18.39
C THR A 650 -34.50 -1.99 17.67
N TYR A 651 -35.44 -2.63 16.97
CA TYR A 651 -35.18 -3.83 16.21
C TYR A 651 -35.00 -3.55 14.72
N GLN A 652 -34.39 -4.50 14.01
CA GLN A 652 -34.18 -4.42 12.57
C GLN A 652 -35.50 -4.44 11.78
N ALA A 653 -35.50 -3.84 10.60
CA ALA A 653 -36.70 -3.57 9.81
C ALA A 653 -37.46 -4.81 9.29
N GLY A 654 -36.93 -6.02 9.49
CA GLY A 654 -37.59 -7.29 9.14
C GLY A 654 -38.45 -7.89 10.25
N VAL A 655 -38.27 -7.49 11.52
CA VAL A 655 -38.86 -8.24 12.65
C VAL A 655 -40.38 -8.29 12.64
N SER A 656 -41.05 -7.21 12.24
CA SER A 656 -42.51 -7.15 12.18
C SER A 656 -43.09 -8.10 11.13
N VAL A 657 -42.39 -8.26 10.01
CA VAL A 657 -42.73 -9.20 8.94
C VAL A 657 -42.55 -10.64 9.42
N TYR A 658 -41.43 -10.96 10.06
CA TYR A 658 -41.18 -12.31 10.59
C TYR A 658 -42.21 -12.68 11.68
N GLU A 659 -42.48 -11.77 12.61
CA GLU A 659 -43.45 -11.96 13.68
C GLU A 659 -44.86 -12.23 13.12
N SER A 660 -45.24 -11.57 12.03
CA SER A 660 -46.59 -11.66 11.46
C SER A 660 -46.78 -12.81 10.47
N TYR A 661 -45.69 -13.43 10.01
CA TYR A 661 -45.70 -14.42 8.94
C TYR A 661 -46.54 -15.67 9.27
N GLY A 662 -46.30 -16.31 10.42
CA GLY A 662 -47.05 -17.51 10.83
C GLY A 662 -48.56 -17.30 10.89
N ARG A 663 -49.00 -16.13 11.38
CA ARG A 663 -50.42 -15.76 11.46
C ARG A 663 -51.08 -15.66 10.10
N MET A 664 -50.37 -15.13 9.09
CA MET A 664 -50.90 -15.03 7.73
C MET A 664 -51.12 -16.41 7.13
N LEU A 665 -50.18 -17.34 7.38
CA LEU A 665 -50.32 -18.72 6.93
C LEU A 665 -51.45 -19.46 7.66
N GLN A 666 -51.67 -19.20 8.95
CA GLN A 666 -52.80 -19.77 9.70
C GLN A 666 -54.15 -19.33 9.15
N ILE A 667 -54.29 -18.09 8.68
CA ILE A 667 -55.51 -17.62 8.01
C ILE A 667 -55.74 -18.40 6.71
N MET A 668 -54.68 -18.68 5.96
CA MET A 668 -54.77 -19.47 4.74
C MET A 668 -55.03 -20.96 5.00
N ASN A 669 -54.49 -21.53 6.08
CA ASN A 669 -54.66 -22.94 6.42
C ASN A 669 -56.00 -23.25 7.13
N ALA A 670 -56.81 -22.23 7.44
CA ALA A 670 -58.12 -22.44 8.05
C ALA A 670 -59.05 -23.19 7.08
N PRO A 671 -59.62 -24.34 7.48
CA PRO A 671 -60.63 -25.06 6.71
C PRO A 671 -61.99 -24.36 6.85
N GLU A 672 -62.85 -24.58 5.85
CA GLU A 672 -64.20 -24.03 5.85
C GLU A 672 -65.22 -24.99 6.46
N SER A 673 -66.34 -24.46 6.94
CA SER A 673 -67.45 -25.26 7.47
C SER A 673 -68.08 -26.16 6.42
N LEU A 674 -68.80 -27.21 6.84
CA LEU A 674 -69.59 -28.01 5.91
C LEU A 674 -70.61 -27.13 5.16
N ARG A 675 -71.22 -26.18 5.87
CA ARG A 675 -72.20 -25.25 5.29
C ARG A 675 -71.59 -24.38 4.19
N ASP A 676 -70.42 -23.81 4.46
CA ASP A 676 -69.63 -23.03 3.50
C ASP A 676 -69.25 -23.83 2.24
N ARG A 677 -69.03 -25.15 2.41
CA ARG A 677 -68.75 -26.12 1.34
C ARG A 677 -69.96 -26.48 0.49
N THR A 678 -71.14 -26.49 1.09
CA THR A 678 -72.38 -26.96 0.45
C THR A 678 -73.33 -25.84 0.05
N GLY A 679 -73.02 -24.58 0.39
CA GLY A 679 -73.89 -23.43 0.10
C GLY A 679 -75.25 -23.52 0.81
N GLY A 680 -75.32 -24.25 1.92
CA GLY A 680 -76.55 -24.49 2.69
C GLY A 680 -77.49 -25.54 2.09
N ARG A 681 -77.21 -26.15 0.92
CA ARG A 681 -78.05 -27.19 0.34
C ARG A 681 -77.50 -28.59 0.61
N LYS A 682 -77.92 -29.21 1.71
CA LYS A 682 -77.52 -30.58 2.06
C LYS A 682 -78.41 -31.64 1.39
N ASP A 683 -79.71 -31.34 1.22
CA ASP A 683 -80.69 -32.40 0.98
C ASP A 683 -80.68 -33.06 -0.41
N ARG A 684 -80.29 -32.32 -1.45
CA ARG A 684 -80.20 -32.85 -2.82
C ARG A 684 -78.78 -33.14 -3.28
N VAL A 685 -77.81 -32.47 -2.68
CA VAL A 685 -76.38 -32.70 -2.92
C VAL A 685 -75.95 -34.09 -2.44
N LEU A 686 -76.71 -34.64 -1.48
CA LEU A 686 -76.35 -35.83 -0.72
C LEU A 686 -77.46 -36.87 -0.70
N GLY A 687 -78.54 -36.62 -1.47
CA GLY A 687 -79.65 -37.55 -1.66
C GLY A 687 -80.44 -37.88 -0.40
N THR A 688 -80.72 -36.92 0.47
CA THR A 688 -81.66 -37.07 1.61
C THR A 688 -83.07 -36.54 1.29
N GLY A 689 -83.33 -36.17 0.03
CA GLY A 689 -84.67 -35.85 -0.46
C GLY A 689 -85.62 -37.07 -0.37
N GLU A 690 -86.83 -36.81 0.10
CA GLU A 690 -87.88 -37.79 0.39
C GLU A 690 -88.16 -38.78 -0.75
N PHE A 691 -88.57 -39.96 -0.30
CA PHE A 691 -88.99 -41.13 -1.05
C PHE A 691 -89.88 -40.81 -2.27
N ARG A 692 -89.67 -41.59 -3.33
CA ARG A 692 -90.56 -41.78 -4.47
C ARG A 692 -92.04 -41.76 -4.01
N SER A 693 -92.83 -40.87 -4.60
CA SER A 693 -94.29 -40.93 -4.51
C SER A 693 -94.78 -42.28 -5.05
N SER A 694 -95.66 -42.92 -4.31
CA SER A 694 -96.39 -44.13 -4.71
C SER A 694 -97.27 -43.87 -5.93
N ALA A 695 -96.72 -44.06 -7.14
CA ALA A 695 -97.45 -44.28 -8.39
C ALA A 695 -96.47 -44.64 -9.51
N ALA A 696 -96.04 -45.90 -9.55
CA ALA A 696 -95.66 -46.65 -10.75
C ALA A 696 -95.21 -48.05 -10.30
N GLU A 697 -96.16 -48.98 -10.33
CA GLU A 697 -95.85 -50.40 -10.46
C GLU A 697 -95.10 -50.64 -11.78
N ASP A 698 -94.28 -51.70 -11.75
CA ASP A 698 -93.73 -52.40 -12.89
C ASP A 698 -92.45 -51.84 -13.53
N SER A 699 -91.31 -52.26 -12.97
CA SER A 699 -90.20 -52.81 -13.77
C SER A 699 -89.13 -53.38 -12.85
N THR A 700 -88.89 -54.68 -13.01
CA THR A 700 -87.74 -55.41 -12.49
C THR A 700 -86.50 -55.03 -13.28
N ASP A 701 -85.65 -54.18 -12.70
CA ASP A 701 -84.24 -54.14 -13.07
C ASP A 701 -83.38 -53.86 -11.82
N ASP A 702 -82.78 -54.93 -11.32
CA ASP A 702 -81.73 -54.93 -10.33
C ASP A 702 -80.40 -54.64 -11.05
N SER A 703 -80.10 -53.37 -11.29
CA SER A 703 -78.71 -52.90 -11.43
C SER A 703 -78.61 -51.38 -11.43
N THR A 704 -77.81 -50.86 -10.49
CA THR A 704 -77.22 -49.51 -10.50
C THR A 704 -78.14 -48.31 -10.25
N SER A 705 -78.59 -48.12 -9.01
CA SER A 705 -78.84 -46.75 -8.52
C SER A 705 -77.49 -46.02 -8.51
N GLN A 706 -77.14 -45.34 -9.61
CA GLN A 706 -75.93 -44.53 -9.68
C GLN A 706 -75.99 -43.53 -8.53
N MET A 707 -75.09 -43.69 -7.56
CA MET A 707 -74.93 -42.75 -6.46
C MET A 707 -74.55 -41.40 -7.06
N PRO A 708 -75.31 -40.31 -6.76
CA PRO A 708 -75.10 -39.03 -7.43
C PRO A 708 -73.69 -38.52 -7.15
N ASN A 709 -73.00 -38.14 -8.21
CA ASN A 709 -71.68 -37.53 -8.14
C ASN A 709 -71.83 -36.02 -8.35
N GLY A 710 -71.16 -35.22 -7.53
CA GLY A 710 -71.23 -33.77 -7.63
C GLY A 710 -69.86 -33.16 -7.81
N VAL A 711 -69.70 -32.28 -8.80
CA VAL A 711 -68.53 -31.40 -8.88
C VAL A 711 -68.93 -29.98 -8.51
N TRP A 712 -67.99 -29.29 -7.90
CA TRP A 712 -68.19 -27.93 -7.44
C TRP A 712 -66.93 -27.09 -7.66
N GLY A 713 -67.15 -25.80 -7.88
CA GLY A 713 -66.11 -24.79 -7.96
C GLY A 713 -66.54 -23.56 -7.19
N ARG A 714 -65.61 -22.91 -6.49
CA ARG A 714 -65.92 -21.71 -5.70
C ARG A 714 -64.72 -20.78 -5.56
N ILE A 715 -65.04 -19.49 -5.41
CA ILE A 715 -64.07 -18.44 -5.17
C ILE A 715 -64.49 -17.66 -3.92
N THR A 716 -63.53 -17.41 -3.04
CA THR A 716 -63.70 -16.57 -1.84
C THR A 716 -62.68 -15.44 -1.88
N ALA A 717 -63.13 -14.21 -1.71
CA ALA A 717 -62.29 -13.04 -1.52
C ALA A 717 -62.47 -12.51 -0.10
N SER A 718 -61.39 -12.12 0.56
CA SER A 718 -61.44 -11.52 1.89
C SER A 718 -60.51 -10.33 2.05
N TYR A 719 -60.94 -9.37 2.86
CA TYR A 719 -60.14 -8.27 3.35
C TYR A 719 -60.17 -8.30 4.87
N GLY A 720 -59.00 -8.18 5.51
CA GLY A 720 -58.94 -8.14 6.97
C GLY A 720 -57.97 -7.10 7.50
N LYS A 721 -58.30 -6.60 8.69
CA LYS A 721 -57.46 -5.76 9.54
C LYS A 721 -57.29 -6.48 10.87
N LEU A 722 -56.05 -6.57 11.34
CA LEU A 722 -55.68 -7.30 12.56
C LEU A 722 -54.85 -6.40 13.47
N SER A 723 -55.34 -6.26 14.69
CA SER A 723 -54.65 -5.70 15.85
C SER A 723 -54.41 -6.83 16.86
N PRO A 724 -53.21 -7.45 16.89
CA PRO A 724 -52.91 -8.54 17.80
C PRO A 724 -53.08 -8.16 19.27
N ARG A 725 -53.47 -9.15 20.07
CA ARG A 725 -53.51 -9.06 21.55
C ARG A 725 -52.11 -8.96 22.16
N VAL A 726 -51.14 -9.62 21.53
CA VAL A 726 -49.73 -9.62 21.95
C VAL A 726 -48.87 -9.42 20.72
N SER A 727 -47.96 -8.46 20.76
CA SER A 727 -46.92 -8.25 19.76
C SER A 727 -45.64 -7.77 20.43
N THR A 728 -44.49 -8.33 20.03
CA THR A 728 -43.17 -7.93 20.59
C THR A 728 -42.59 -6.75 19.84
N SER A 729 -42.81 -6.71 18.53
CA SER A 729 -42.38 -5.62 17.64
C SER A 729 -43.40 -4.48 17.51
N ASP A 730 -44.49 -4.49 18.29
CA ASP A 730 -45.61 -3.55 18.15
C ASP A 730 -46.21 -3.55 16.71
N ALA A 731 -46.34 -4.73 16.10
CA ALA A 731 -46.93 -4.94 14.77
C ALA A 731 -48.47 -4.89 14.81
N ASN A 732 -48.99 -3.75 15.27
CA ASN A 732 -50.36 -3.60 15.74
C ASN A 732 -51.36 -3.24 14.62
N ALA A 733 -50.89 -3.01 13.40
CA ALA A 733 -51.72 -2.60 12.27
C ALA A 733 -51.44 -3.46 11.03
N THR A 734 -51.83 -4.73 11.06
CA THR A 734 -51.67 -5.63 9.91
C THR A 734 -52.94 -5.62 9.05
N THR A 735 -52.81 -5.44 7.74
CA THR A 735 -53.94 -5.55 6.80
C THR A 735 -53.64 -6.58 5.73
N TYR A 736 -54.63 -7.30 5.24
CA TYR A 736 -54.44 -8.29 4.18
C TYR A 736 -55.62 -8.36 3.21
N ASN A 737 -55.32 -8.80 1.99
CA ASN A 737 -56.30 -9.26 1.02
C ASN A 737 -56.02 -10.73 0.72
N MET A 738 -57.04 -11.58 0.72
CA MET A 738 -56.91 -12.99 0.36
C MET A 738 -57.88 -13.33 -0.77
N VAL A 739 -57.42 -14.15 -1.72
CA VAL A 739 -58.27 -14.83 -2.69
C VAL A 739 -58.05 -16.33 -2.59
N ARG A 740 -59.12 -17.11 -2.59
CA ARG A 740 -59.11 -18.57 -2.54
C ARG A 740 -60.00 -19.10 -3.65
N ALA A 741 -59.45 -19.93 -4.52
CA ALA A 741 -60.18 -20.68 -5.53
C ALA A 741 -60.11 -22.17 -5.19
N GLN A 742 -61.25 -22.86 -5.26
CA GLN A 742 -61.34 -24.28 -4.94
C GLN A 742 -62.18 -24.99 -5.97
N VAL A 743 -61.77 -26.20 -6.31
CA VAL A 743 -62.51 -27.14 -7.15
C VAL A 743 -62.49 -28.50 -6.48
N GLY A 744 -63.62 -29.20 -6.51
CA GLY A 744 -63.70 -30.49 -5.87
C GLY A 744 -64.81 -31.35 -6.43
N MET A 745 -64.78 -32.59 -6.01
CA MET A 745 -65.80 -33.57 -6.31
C MET A 745 -66.21 -34.27 -5.02
N ASP A 746 -67.50 -34.54 -4.89
CA ASP A 746 -68.04 -35.36 -3.83
C ASP A 746 -68.79 -36.54 -4.44
N LYS A 747 -68.65 -37.69 -3.82
CA LYS A 747 -69.32 -38.93 -4.20
C LYS A 747 -69.89 -39.58 -2.95
N ARG A 748 -71.12 -40.06 -3.08
CA ARG A 748 -71.72 -40.91 -2.06
C ARG A 748 -71.17 -42.33 -2.22
N PHE A 749 -70.79 -42.97 -1.11
CA PHE A 749 -70.15 -44.29 -1.13
C PHE A 749 -70.85 -45.33 -0.26
N TYR A 750 -71.72 -44.91 0.67
CA TYR A 750 -72.46 -45.80 1.55
C TYR A 750 -73.83 -45.23 1.90
N GLU A 751 -74.85 -46.08 1.93
CA GLU A 751 -76.21 -45.75 2.35
C GLU A 751 -76.86 -46.96 3.01
N ASN A 752 -77.62 -46.73 4.08
CA ASN A 752 -78.44 -47.75 4.72
C ASN A 752 -79.71 -47.13 5.35
N ASN A 753 -80.42 -47.93 6.15
CA ASN A 753 -81.64 -47.49 6.83
C ASN A 753 -81.41 -46.38 7.87
N GLN A 754 -80.18 -46.18 8.35
CA GLN A 754 -79.81 -45.20 9.39
C GLN A 754 -79.25 -43.88 8.82
N GLY A 755 -78.71 -43.87 7.59
CA GLY A 755 -78.15 -42.66 6.98
C GLY A 755 -77.31 -42.91 5.73
N SER A 756 -76.55 -41.90 5.31
CA SER A 756 -75.63 -41.98 4.16
C SER A 756 -74.27 -41.34 4.46
N VAL A 757 -73.23 -41.80 3.76
CA VAL A 757 -71.87 -41.25 3.84
C VAL A 757 -71.43 -40.74 2.48
N THR A 758 -70.98 -39.49 2.45
CA THR A 758 -70.40 -38.83 1.28
C THR A 758 -68.94 -38.51 1.54
N GLY A 759 -68.08 -38.99 0.65
CA GLY A 759 -66.67 -38.65 0.61
C GLY A 759 -66.40 -37.60 -0.47
N GLY A 760 -65.45 -36.71 -0.22
CA GLY A 760 -65.07 -35.66 -1.15
C GLY A 760 -63.57 -35.45 -1.22
N ALA A 761 -63.09 -34.95 -2.35
CA ALA A 761 -61.72 -34.50 -2.53
C ALA A 761 -61.72 -33.15 -3.25
N PHE A 762 -60.79 -32.27 -2.87
CA PHE A 762 -60.67 -30.96 -3.47
C PHE A 762 -59.23 -30.49 -3.63
N LEU A 763 -59.03 -29.69 -4.67
CA LEU A 763 -57.84 -28.87 -4.86
C LEU A 763 -58.19 -27.43 -4.55
N GLN A 764 -57.26 -26.73 -3.92
CA GLN A 764 -57.39 -25.32 -3.61
C GLN A 764 -56.10 -24.58 -3.95
N TYR A 765 -56.28 -23.41 -4.55
CA TYR A 765 -55.25 -22.38 -4.66
C TYR A 765 -55.68 -21.18 -3.81
N SER A 766 -54.76 -20.62 -3.05
CA SER A 766 -54.99 -19.44 -2.23
C SER A 766 -53.82 -18.47 -2.35
N LYS A 767 -54.12 -17.18 -2.35
CA LYS A 767 -53.12 -16.11 -2.37
C LYS A 767 -53.48 -15.09 -1.31
N ILE A 768 -52.50 -14.68 -0.50
CA ILE A 768 -52.63 -13.57 0.44
C ILE A 768 -51.56 -12.52 0.15
N ASP A 769 -51.97 -11.25 0.18
CA ASP A 769 -51.09 -10.08 0.14
C ASP A 769 -51.35 -9.27 1.41
N ALA A 770 -50.42 -9.34 2.37
CA ALA A 770 -50.50 -8.64 3.65
C ALA A 770 -49.50 -7.49 3.75
N LYS A 771 -49.93 -6.37 4.33
CA LYS A 771 -49.10 -5.22 4.72
C LYS A 771 -48.97 -5.20 6.23
N VAL A 772 -47.74 -5.17 6.71
CA VAL A 772 -47.40 -5.16 8.14
C VAL A 772 -46.68 -3.87 8.45
N GLY A 773 -47.06 -3.19 9.53
CA GLY A 773 -46.40 -1.97 9.99
C GLY A 773 -46.13 -2.00 11.49
N SER A 774 -45.03 -1.39 11.90
CA SER A 774 -44.58 -1.27 13.28
C SER A 774 -43.71 -0.02 13.46
N ALA A 775 -43.38 0.33 14.71
CA ALA A 775 -42.41 1.40 14.99
C ALA A 775 -40.99 1.10 14.42
N HIS A 776 -40.66 -0.17 14.19
CA HIS A 776 -39.34 -0.61 13.70
C HIS A 776 -39.25 -0.64 12.17
N GLY A 777 -40.38 -0.84 11.49
CA GLY A 777 -40.44 -0.85 10.05
C GLY A 777 -41.72 -1.45 9.48
N ASP A 778 -41.92 -1.15 8.21
CA ASP A 778 -43.03 -1.59 7.38
C ASP A 778 -42.56 -2.65 6.37
N GLY A 779 -43.46 -3.56 6.03
CA GLY A 779 -43.19 -4.61 5.07
C GLY A 779 -44.45 -5.23 4.49
N ASN A 780 -44.23 -6.27 3.69
CA ASN A 780 -45.29 -7.06 3.11
C ASN A 780 -44.96 -8.55 3.10
N ILE A 781 -46.00 -9.34 3.28
CA ILE A 781 -45.97 -10.80 3.21
C ILE A 781 -46.83 -11.19 2.02
N ARG A 782 -46.26 -11.93 1.09
CA ARG A 782 -47.01 -12.59 0.01
C ARG A 782 -46.89 -14.08 0.19
N ALA A 783 -48.02 -14.77 0.22
CA ALA A 783 -48.04 -16.22 0.33
C ALA A 783 -49.02 -16.82 -0.68
N ASN A 784 -48.54 -17.82 -1.40
CA ASN A 784 -49.34 -18.69 -2.26
C ASN A 784 -49.48 -20.05 -1.57
N GLY A 785 -50.69 -20.56 -1.43
CA GLY A 785 -50.99 -21.83 -0.80
C GLY A 785 -51.66 -22.78 -1.77
N TYR A 786 -51.07 -23.97 -1.92
CA TYR A 786 -51.57 -25.08 -2.75
C TYR A 786 -52.03 -26.19 -1.82
N THR A 787 -53.35 -26.42 -1.79
CA THR A 787 -53.98 -27.32 -0.81
C THR A 787 -54.61 -28.51 -1.52
N LEU A 788 -54.36 -29.70 -0.98
CA LEU A 788 -55.10 -30.92 -1.24
C LEU A 788 -55.93 -31.25 -0.01
N GLY A 789 -57.23 -31.47 -0.18
CA GLY A 789 -58.12 -31.80 0.93
C GLY A 789 -59.07 -32.95 0.62
N ALA A 790 -59.48 -33.64 1.68
CA ALA A 790 -60.44 -34.72 1.66
C ALA A 790 -61.47 -34.51 2.76
N THR A 791 -62.71 -34.92 2.49
CA THR A 791 -63.84 -34.73 3.40
C THR A 791 -64.67 -35.99 3.47
N SER A 792 -65.26 -36.28 4.62
CA SER A 792 -66.14 -37.42 4.83
C SER A 792 -67.28 -36.99 5.74
N THR A 793 -68.49 -36.99 5.20
CA THR A 793 -69.65 -36.51 5.93
C THR A 793 -70.70 -37.61 6.03
N TRP A 794 -71.12 -37.92 7.26
CA TRP A 794 -72.26 -38.78 7.55
C TRP A 794 -73.51 -37.93 7.78
N TYR A 795 -74.61 -38.32 7.14
CA TYR A 795 -75.93 -37.70 7.27
C TYR A 795 -76.93 -38.72 7.79
N GLY A 796 -77.50 -38.45 8.97
CA GLY A 796 -78.57 -39.25 9.54
C GLY A 796 -79.94 -38.85 8.96
N LYS A 797 -80.88 -39.80 8.92
CA LYS A 797 -82.27 -39.51 8.50
C LYS A 797 -83.00 -38.50 9.41
N ASN A 798 -82.51 -38.31 10.64
CA ASN A 798 -82.97 -37.30 11.60
C ASN A 798 -82.38 -35.89 11.33
N LYS A 799 -81.79 -35.66 10.15
CA LYS A 799 -81.12 -34.42 9.74
C LYS A 799 -79.93 -34.01 10.61
N PHE A 800 -79.43 -34.92 11.45
CA PHE A 800 -78.14 -34.77 12.09
C PHE A 800 -77.03 -35.06 11.07
N TYR A 801 -75.91 -34.34 11.17
CA TYR A 801 -74.73 -34.63 10.38
C TYR A 801 -73.46 -34.61 11.23
N LEU A 802 -72.49 -35.40 10.81
CA LEU A 802 -71.12 -35.38 11.30
C LEU A 802 -70.16 -35.31 10.11
N ASP A 803 -69.31 -34.29 10.10
CA ASP A 803 -68.41 -33.97 9.01
C ASP A 803 -66.95 -33.99 9.46
N GLY A 804 -66.15 -34.83 8.82
CA GLY A 804 -64.69 -34.83 8.95
C GLY A 804 -64.04 -34.15 7.74
N LEU A 805 -63.04 -33.32 8.00
CA LEU A 805 -62.21 -32.69 6.98
C LEU A 805 -60.73 -32.86 7.33
N ALA A 806 -59.93 -33.22 6.33
CA ALA A 806 -58.48 -33.19 6.40
C ALA A 806 -57.93 -32.43 5.19
N GLN A 807 -56.96 -31.55 5.41
CA GLN A 807 -56.26 -30.86 4.32
C GLN A 807 -54.76 -30.75 4.62
N MET A 808 -53.98 -30.75 3.54
CA MET A 808 -52.54 -30.48 3.54
C MET A 808 -52.26 -29.34 2.56
N THR A 809 -51.49 -28.34 2.99
CA THR A 809 -51.20 -27.14 2.22
C THR A 809 -49.69 -26.92 2.13
N TYR A 810 -49.18 -26.83 0.91
CA TYR A 810 -47.83 -26.34 0.65
C TYR A 810 -47.89 -24.83 0.40
N PHE A 811 -47.02 -24.07 1.06
CA PHE A 811 -46.92 -22.62 0.90
C PHE A 811 -45.62 -22.23 0.22
N ASP A 812 -45.71 -21.31 -0.72
CA ASP A 812 -44.58 -20.59 -1.31
C ASP A 812 -44.74 -19.09 -1.05
N ASN A 813 -43.70 -18.47 -0.50
CA ASN A 813 -43.84 -17.18 0.17
C ASN A 813 -42.67 -16.23 -0.11
N ASP A 814 -43.00 -14.95 -0.25
CA ASP A 814 -42.04 -13.86 -0.38
C ASP A 814 -42.23 -12.83 0.74
N LEU A 815 -41.14 -12.50 1.41
CA LEU A 815 -41.10 -11.54 2.51
C LEU A 815 -40.29 -10.32 2.09
N HIS A 816 -40.84 -9.12 2.28
CA HIS A 816 -40.17 -7.89 1.88
C HIS A 816 -40.29 -6.80 2.93
N SER A 817 -39.18 -6.12 3.22
CA SER A 817 -39.14 -4.94 4.09
C SER A 817 -39.10 -3.68 3.22
N LYS A 818 -40.14 -2.86 3.33
CA LYS A 818 -40.20 -1.57 2.65
C LYS A 818 -39.23 -0.59 3.28
N THR A 819 -39.11 -0.62 4.60
CA THR A 819 -38.19 0.24 5.35
C THR A 819 -36.72 -0.02 4.99
N ALA A 820 -36.33 -1.28 4.78
CA ALA A 820 -34.97 -1.60 4.29
C ALA A 820 -34.83 -1.59 2.77
N GLY A 821 -35.92 -1.37 2.03
CA GLY A 821 -35.96 -1.35 0.57
C GLY A 821 -35.54 -2.66 -0.10
N ARG A 822 -35.72 -3.82 0.57
CA ARG A 822 -35.20 -5.10 0.08
C ARG A 822 -36.07 -6.29 0.46
N ALA A 823 -35.98 -7.35 -0.34
CA ALA A 823 -36.53 -8.65 0.02
C ALA A 823 -35.77 -9.21 1.23
N LEU A 824 -36.49 -9.77 2.20
CA LEU A 824 -35.94 -10.45 3.38
C LEU A 824 -35.64 -11.93 3.09
N GLY A 825 -36.00 -12.38 1.89
CA GLY A 825 -35.72 -13.70 1.36
C GLY A 825 -36.82 -14.12 0.39
N ASN A 826 -36.43 -14.79 -0.69
CA ASN A 826 -37.36 -15.25 -1.74
C ASN A 826 -37.70 -16.74 -1.55
N SER A 827 -38.86 -17.16 -2.06
CA SER A 827 -39.27 -18.57 -2.17
C SER A 827 -39.18 -19.35 -0.85
N LYS A 828 -39.72 -18.76 0.22
CA LYS A 828 -39.77 -19.40 1.54
C LYS A 828 -40.89 -20.42 1.53
N SER A 829 -40.60 -21.64 1.96
CA SER A 829 -41.59 -22.72 1.96
C SER A 829 -42.07 -23.06 3.37
N ALA A 830 -43.34 -23.44 3.46
CA ALA A 830 -43.94 -23.98 4.67
C ALA A 830 -44.90 -25.11 4.32
N LEU A 831 -45.10 -26.05 5.25
CA LEU A 831 -46.04 -27.14 5.11
C LEU A 831 -47.08 -27.06 6.25
N GLY A 832 -48.34 -26.92 5.87
CA GLY A 832 -49.47 -26.90 6.79
C GLY A 832 -50.34 -28.14 6.65
N TYR A 833 -51.00 -28.52 7.74
CA TYR A 833 -52.10 -29.46 7.72
C TYR A 833 -53.19 -29.00 8.68
N ALA A 834 -54.45 -29.29 8.35
CA ALA A 834 -55.59 -28.99 9.20
C ALA A 834 -56.60 -30.14 9.21
N LEU A 835 -57.14 -30.41 10.39
CA LEU A 835 -58.14 -31.44 10.67
C LEU A 835 -59.35 -30.75 11.29
N GLY A 836 -60.53 -30.99 10.73
CA GLY A 836 -61.80 -30.44 11.20
C GLY A 836 -62.80 -31.55 11.49
N LEU A 837 -63.56 -31.38 12.58
CA LEU A 837 -64.73 -32.19 12.90
C LEU A 837 -65.90 -31.25 13.17
N GLU A 838 -66.96 -31.32 12.38
CA GLU A 838 -68.17 -30.51 12.52
C GLU A 838 -69.39 -31.39 12.74
N ALA A 839 -70.26 -31.01 13.67
CA ALA A 839 -71.55 -31.65 13.88
C ALA A 839 -72.66 -30.60 13.91
N GLY A 840 -73.84 -30.98 13.46
CA GLY A 840 -75.02 -30.13 13.57
C GLY A 840 -76.29 -30.90 13.26
N GLN A 841 -77.43 -30.29 13.54
CA GLN A 841 -78.73 -30.91 13.32
C GLN A 841 -79.71 -29.87 12.80
N GLU A 842 -80.30 -30.12 11.65
CA GLU A 842 -81.33 -29.24 11.10
C GLU A 842 -82.68 -29.54 11.75
N LEU A 843 -83.34 -28.50 12.24
CA LEU A 843 -84.65 -28.53 12.88
C LEU A 843 -85.64 -27.76 12.02
N ASP A 844 -86.68 -28.42 11.53
CA ASP A 844 -87.74 -27.74 10.77
C ASP A 844 -88.61 -26.92 11.73
N LEU A 845 -88.73 -25.61 11.46
CA LEU A 845 -89.64 -24.73 12.19
C LEU A 845 -91.03 -24.74 11.54
N ASN A 846 -91.07 -24.77 10.20
CA ASN A 846 -92.27 -24.96 9.38
C ASN A 846 -91.87 -25.42 7.95
N GLN A 847 -92.82 -25.45 7.01
CA GLN A 847 -92.58 -25.89 5.62
C GLN A 847 -91.54 -25.07 4.84
N ALA A 848 -91.23 -23.85 5.27
CA ALA A 848 -90.29 -22.95 4.59
C ALA A 848 -89.06 -22.59 5.44
N TRP A 849 -89.13 -22.68 6.76
CA TRP A 849 -88.08 -22.25 7.68
C TRP A 849 -87.45 -23.42 8.44
N SER A 850 -86.12 -23.45 8.51
CA SER A 850 -85.37 -24.35 9.38
C SER A 850 -84.28 -23.63 10.17
N LEU A 851 -83.88 -24.23 11.29
CA LEU A 851 -82.81 -23.77 12.18
C LEU A 851 -81.77 -24.88 12.31
N THR A 852 -80.49 -24.58 12.13
CA THR A 852 -79.41 -25.55 12.31
C THR A 852 -78.41 -25.08 13.37
N PRO A 853 -78.53 -25.51 14.64
CA PRO A 853 -77.42 -25.45 15.57
C PRO A 853 -76.23 -26.29 15.05
N GLN A 854 -75.03 -25.74 15.18
CA GLN A 854 -73.79 -26.36 14.68
C GLN A 854 -72.59 -26.06 15.57
N ALA A 855 -71.68 -27.03 15.67
CA ALA A 855 -70.41 -26.89 16.35
C ALA A 855 -69.28 -27.52 15.53
N GLN A 856 -68.11 -26.90 15.50
CA GLN A 856 -66.93 -27.39 14.79
C GLN A 856 -65.67 -27.27 15.65
N LEU A 857 -64.86 -28.33 15.69
CA LEU A 857 -63.52 -28.30 16.24
C LEU A 857 -62.50 -28.41 15.10
N VAL A 858 -61.52 -27.51 15.05
CA VAL A 858 -60.48 -27.47 14.02
C VAL A 858 -59.11 -27.43 14.66
N PHE A 859 -58.26 -28.39 14.34
CA PHE A 859 -56.83 -28.38 14.63
C PHE A 859 -56.05 -27.97 13.37
N SER A 860 -55.13 -27.02 13.48
CA SER A 860 -54.25 -26.57 12.40
C SER A 860 -52.80 -26.51 12.88
N SER A 861 -51.87 -27.00 12.07
CA SER A 861 -50.44 -26.96 12.36
C SER A 861 -49.66 -26.58 11.10
N ILE A 862 -48.71 -25.66 11.23
CA ILE A 862 -47.88 -25.16 10.13
C ILE A 862 -46.41 -25.20 10.55
N ASP A 863 -45.60 -25.86 9.76
CA ASP A 863 -44.15 -25.92 9.90
C ASP A 863 -43.48 -25.03 8.84
N MET A 864 -42.72 -24.03 9.30
CA MET A 864 -42.11 -23.01 8.45
C MET A 864 -40.60 -23.19 8.43
N ASN A 865 -40.00 -23.17 7.23
CA ASN A 865 -38.55 -23.31 7.10
C ASN A 865 -37.82 -22.05 7.58
N GLY A 866 -36.80 -22.23 8.42
CA GLY A 866 -35.89 -21.15 8.82
C GLY A 866 -34.93 -20.74 7.69
N PHE A 867 -34.35 -19.54 7.78
CA PHE A 867 -33.46 -18.99 6.77
C PHE A 867 -32.49 -17.95 7.36
N HIS A 868 -31.51 -17.49 6.58
CA HIS A 868 -30.71 -16.30 6.92
C HIS A 868 -31.23 -15.11 6.15
N ASP A 869 -31.40 -13.98 6.84
CA ASP A 869 -31.86 -12.74 6.21
C ASP A 869 -30.69 -11.97 5.53
N PRO A 870 -30.97 -10.88 4.78
CA PRO A 870 -29.94 -10.09 4.11
C PRO A 870 -28.95 -9.39 5.04
N PHE A 871 -29.22 -9.38 6.36
CA PHE A 871 -28.34 -8.81 7.38
C PHE A 871 -27.50 -9.90 8.08
N GLY A 872 -27.64 -11.16 7.65
CA GLY A 872 -26.92 -12.31 8.19
C GLY A 872 -27.55 -12.91 9.46
N ALA A 873 -28.72 -12.43 9.90
CA ALA A 873 -29.39 -12.98 11.07
C ALA A 873 -30.08 -14.31 10.73
N LYS A 874 -29.91 -15.31 11.60
CA LYS A 874 -30.61 -16.60 11.49
C LYS A 874 -32.05 -16.44 11.98
N ILE A 875 -33.00 -16.73 11.10
CA ILE A 875 -34.44 -16.69 11.34
C ILE A 875 -34.95 -18.12 11.54
N HIS A 876 -35.63 -18.35 12.66
CA HIS A 876 -36.26 -19.62 12.98
C HIS A 876 -37.70 -19.37 13.44
N PHE A 877 -38.63 -20.23 13.03
CA PHE A 877 -40.02 -20.15 13.44
C PHE A 877 -40.35 -21.37 14.29
N ASP A 878 -41.01 -21.14 15.43
CA ASP A 878 -41.62 -22.24 16.16
C ASP A 878 -42.83 -22.74 15.34
N ARG A 879 -43.15 -24.04 15.46
CA ARG A 879 -44.30 -24.63 14.77
C ARG A 879 -45.58 -23.93 15.21
N SER A 880 -46.30 -23.34 14.26
CA SER A 880 -47.54 -22.61 14.52
C SER A 880 -48.68 -23.60 14.68
N GLN A 881 -49.33 -23.63 15.84
CA GLN A 881 -50.39 -24.58 16.18
C GLN A 881 -51.63 -23.87 16.71
N SER A 882 -52.80 -24.29 16.24
CA SER A 882 -54.09 -23.71 16.59
C SER A 882 -55.15 -24.79 16.77
N LEU A 883 -56.01 -24.64 17.78
CA LEU A 883 -57.19 -25.47 18.03
C LEU A 883 -58.37 -24.55 18.28
N LYS A 884 -59.31 -24.50 17.32
CA LYS A 884 -60.46 -23.62 17.32
C LYS A 884 -61.75 -24.39 17.50
N LEU A 885 -62.59 -23.94 18.42
CA LEU A 885 -63.97 -24.35 18.59
C LEU A 885 -64.87 -23.26 18.00
N ARG A 886 -65.69 -23.60 17.00
CA ARG A 886 -66.80 -22.76 16.53
C ARG A 886 -68.10 -23.31 17.07
N VAL A 887 -68.95 -22.46 17.62
CA VAL A 887 -70.35 -22.79 17.97
C VAL A 887 -71.25 -21.73 17.35
N GLY A 888 -72.32 -22.14 16.70
CA GLY A 888 -73.26 -21.18 16.14
C GLY A 888 -74.54 -21.81 15.64
N THR A 889 -75.32 -21.01 14.94
CA THR A 889 -76.60 -21.41 14.38
C THR A 889 -76.83 -20.78 13.03
N THR A 890 -77.61 -21.45 12.20
CA THR A 890 -78.10 -20.89 10.95
C THR A 890 -79.62 -20.89 10.92
N ILE A 891 -80.20 -19.90 10.25
CA ILE A 891 -81.62 -19.80 9.96
C ILE A 891 -81.76 -19.82 8.45
N ASP A 892 -82.58 -20.73 7.95
CA ASP A 892 -82.70 -21.08 6.55
C ASP A 892 -84.15 -20.86 6.09
N TYR A 893 -84.36 -20.23 4.94
CA TYR A 893 -85.66 -20.01 4.29
C TYR A 893 -85.65 -20.60 2.87
N ARG A 894 -86.51 -21.58 2.61
CA ARG A 894 -86.57 -22.35 1.37
C ARG A 894 -87.89 -22.16 0.64
N GLN A 895 -87.82 -21.80 -0.64
CA GLN A 895 -88.99 -21.68 -1.50
C GLN A 895 -88.64 -22.03 -2.95
N LYS A 896 -89.22 -23.13 -3.45
CA LYS A 896 -88.98 -23.66 -4.81
C LYS A 896 -87.48 -23.76 -5.14
N ALA A 897 -87.02 -23.01 -6.14
CA ALA A 897 -85.65 -22.98 -6.62
C ALA A 897 -84.72 -22.08 -5.80
N THR A 898 -85.23 -21.34 -4.82
CA THR A 898 -84.49 -20.34 -4.04
C THR A 898 -84.32 -20.79 -2.59
N HIS A 899 -83.12 -20.59 -2.05
CA HIS A 899 -82.80 -20.83 -0.65
C HIS A 899 -82.01 -19.64 -0.11
N LEU A 900 -82.54 -18.95 0.89
CA LEU A 900 -81.90 -17.83 1.58
C LEU A 900 -81.52 -18.26 2.99
N TYR A 901 -80.44 -17.71 3.53
CA TYR A 901 -80.03 -18.04 4.89
C TYR A 901 -79.23 -16.93 5.57
N GLY A 902 -79.32 -16.92 6.90
CA GLY A 902 -78.45 -16.15 7.79
C GLY A 902 -77.74 -17.07 8.77
N PHE A 903 -76.58 -16.67 9.26
CA PHE A 903 -75.86 -17.41 10.29
C PHE A 903 -75.15 -16.48 11.27
N PHE A 904 -74.93 -17.01 12.46
CA PHE A 904 -74.14 -16.39 13.51
C PHE A 904 -73.33 -17.48 14.21
N ASN A 905 -72.02 -17.29 14.33
CA ASN A 905 -71.17 -18.18 15.11
C ASN A 905 -70.19 -17.41 16.00
N ILE A 906 -69.76 -18.08 17.05
CA ILE A 906 -68.67 -17.66 17.94
C ILE A 906 -67.53 -18.66 17.74
N ASN A 907 -66.34 -18.14 17.46
CA ASN A 907 -65.11 -18.90 17.36
C ASN A 907 -64.25 -18.62 18.59
N GLN A 908 -63.79 -19.69 19.22
CA GLN A 908 -62.92 -19.66 20.38
C GLN A 908 -61.66 -20.46 20.09
N GLU A 909 -60.50 -19.81 20.21
CA GLU A 909 -59.21 -20.48 20.28
C GLU A 909 -59.09 -21.17 21.65
N VAL A 910 -59.11 -22.50 21.66
CA VAL A 910 -59.12 -23.34 22.88
C VAL A 910 -57.71 -23.71 23.29
N SER A 911 -56.85 -24.05 22.32
CA SER A 911 -55.43 -24.29 22.57
C SER A 911 -54.59 -23.88 21.36
N GLY A 912 -53.79 -22.84 21.56
CA GLY A 912 -52.81 -22.37 20.60
C GLY A 912 -51.76 -21.57 21.35
N ARG A 913 -50.48 -21.84 21.10
CA ARG A 913 -49.41 -20.96 21.57
C ARG A 913 -49.42 -19.71 20.68
N ASN A 914 -49.01 -18.58 21.25
CA ASN A 914 -48.70 -17.43 20.39
C ASN A 914 -47.59 -17.86 19.42
N ASP A 915 -47.68 -17.45 18.17
CA ASP A 915 -46.65 -17.73 17.17
C ASP A 915 -45.35 -17.06 17.62
N SER A 916 -44.21 -17.75 17.44
CA SER A 916 -42.89 -17.20 17.77
C SER A 916 -41.96 -17.28 16.57
N ALA A 917 -41.37 -16.14 16.22
CA ALA A 917 -40.27 -16.02 15.28
C ALA A 917 -39.01 -15.61 16.05
N LYS A 918 -37.94 -16.39 15.99
CA LYS A 918 -36.64 -16.09 16.58
C LYS A 918 -35.72 -15.46 15.53
N VAL A 919 -35.17 -14.30 15.85
CA VAL A 919 -34.20 -13.56 15.01
C VAL A 919 -32.87 -13.54 15.77
N ALA A 920 -31.88 -14.30 15.31
CA ALA A 920 -30.56 -14.42 15.94
C ALA A 920 -30.62 -14.61 17.48
N ASP A 921 -31.54 -15.46 17.94
CA ASP A 921 -31.83 -15.83 19.34
C ASP A 921 -32.86 -14.95 20.09
N VAL A 922 -33.30 -13.82 19.55
CA VAL A 922 -34.36 -12.99 20.16
C VAL A 922 -35.74 -13.43 19.66
N ALA A 923 -36.64 -13.79 20.59
CA ALA A 923 -37.98 -14.25 20.27
C ALA A 923 -38.97 -13.09 20.09
N PHE A 924 -39.65 -13.07 18.95
CA PHE A 924 -40.76 -12.18 18.62
C PHE A 924 -42.05 -12.98 18.65
N ILE A 925 -42.92 -12.62 19.57
CA ILE A 925 -44.16 -13.35 19.87
C ILE A 925 -45.34 -12.55 19.35
N SER A 926 -46.24 -13.23 18.64
CA SER A 926 -47.49 -12.66 18.13
C SER A 926 -48.70 -13.53 18.41
N GLY A 927 -49.80 -12.92 18.82
CA GLY A 927 -51.05 -13.64 19.08
C GLY A 927 -52.28 -12.80 18.77
N ASN A 928 -53.18 -13.34 17.95
CA ASN A 928 -54.48 -12.72 17.71
C ASN A 928 -55.41 -12.90 18.92
N ASP A 929 -56.51 -12.15 18.94
CA ASP A 929 -57.57 -12.39 19.92
C ASP A 929 -58.12 -13.80 19.82
N ARG A 930 -58.47 -14.36 20.97
CA ARG A 930 -58.94 -15.75 21.05
C ARG A 930 -60.41 -15.92 20.71
N THR A 931 -61.22 -14.89 20.89
CA THR A 931 -62.68 -14.97 20.76
C THR A 931 -63.15 -14.03 19.66
N TRP A 932 -63.77 -14.60 18.64
CA TRP A 932 -64.26 -13.90 17.45
C TRP A 932 -65.72 -14.22 17.19
N GLY A 933 -66.52 -13.21 16.88
CA GLY A 933 -67.89 -13.38 16.41
C GLY A 933 -67.94 -13.26 14.90
N ASP A 934 -68.57 -14.21 14.24
CA ASP A 934 -68.84 -14.18 12.80
C ASP A 934 -70.34 -14.21 12.51
N GLY A 935 -70.75 -13.45 11.50
CA GLY A 935 -72.13 -13.42 11.04
C GLY A 935 -72.21 -13.09 9.56
N GLY A 936 -73.23 -13.60 8.92
CA GLY A 936 -73.40 -13.40 7.49
C GLY A 936 -74.75 -13.85 6.96
N ALA A 937 -74.95 -13.57 5.69
CA ALA A 937 -76.12 -14.00 4.95
C ALA A 937 -75.71 -14.45 3.54
N GLY A 938 -76.49 -15.37 3.00
CA GLY A 938 -76.27 -15.88 1.67
C GLY A 938 -77.53 -16.44 1.05
N GLY A 939 -77.42 -16.79 -0.22
CA GLY A 939 -78.51 -17.38 -0.97
C GLY A 939 -77.99 -18.34 -2.02
N SER A 940 -78.86 -19.26 -2.45
CA SER A 940 -78.60 -20.16 -3.57
C SER A 940 -79.81 -20.29 -4.48
N TYR A 941 -79.54 -20.37 -5.78
CA TYR A 941 -80.54 -20.55 -6.83
C TYR A 941 -80.21 -21.81 -7.62
N SER A 942 -81.20 -22.68 -7.80
CA SER A 942 -81.04 -23.98 -8.46
C SER A 942 -81.87 -24.08 -9.74
N TRP A 943 -81.31 -24.70 -10.77
CA TRP A 943 -81.98 -25.01 -12.04
C TRP A 943 -81.80 -26.49 -12.41
N ASP A 944 -82.26 -26.93 -13.59
CA ASP A 944 -82.21 -28.32 -14.06
C ASP A 944 -82.78 -29.33 -13.05
N ASN A 945 -84.01 -29.08 -12.59
CA ASN A 945 -84.66 -29.87 -11.53
C ASN A 945 -83.81 -29.98 -10.26
N GLY A 946 -82.95 -28.99 -9.98
CA GLY A 946 -82.10 -28.94 -8.79
C GLY A 946 -80.76 -29.67 -8.93
N LYS A 947 -80.40 -30.15 -10.13
CA LYS A 947 -79.10 -30.78 -10.39
C LYS A 947 -77.94 -29.79 -10.36
N SER A 948 -78.19 -28.53 -10.73
CA SER A 948 -77.19 -27.47 -10.74
C SER A 948 -77.65 -26.28 -9.90
N PHE A 949 -76.74 -25.67 -9.13
CA PHE A 949 -77.03 -24.47 -8.36
C PHE A 949 -75.82 -23.56 -8.20
N VAL A 950 -76.12 -22.27 -8.10
CA VAL A 950 -75.17 -21.20 -7.76
C VAL A 950 -75.49 -20.69 -6.38
N TYR A 951 -74.48 -20.33 -5.61
CA TYR A 951 -74.66 -19.73 -4.29
C TYR A 951 -73.69 -18.58 -4.07
N ALA A 952 -74.13 -17.58 -3.32
CA ALA A 952 -73.35 -16.43 -2.91
C ALA A 952 -73.55 -16.15 -1.42
N GLN A 953 -72.49 -15.68 -0.75
CA GLN A 953 -72.49 -15.37 0.68
C GLN A 953 -71.61 -14.15 0.95
N ALA A 954 -72.09 -13.27 1.81
CA ALA A 954 -71.31 -12.19 2.41
C ALA A 954 -71.29 -12.37 3.93
N SER A 955 -70.12 -12.16 4.55
CA SER A 955 -69.97 -12.30 6.00
C SER A 955 -68.93 -11.35 6.57
N ALA A 956 -69.12 -10.98 7.82
CA ALA A 956 -68.18 -10.20 8.61
C ALA A 956 -67.80 -11.01 9.86
N ASN A 957 -66.53 -10.95 10.20
CA ASN A 957 -65.95 -11.57 11.39
C ASN A 957 -65.20 -10.50 12.18
N THR A 958 -65.40 -10.40 13.48
CA THR A 958 -64.72 -9.40 14.32
C THR A 958 -64.32 -9.97 15.67
N SER A 959 -63.21 -9.48 16.22
CA SER A 959 -62.81 -9.80 17.58
C SER A 959 -63.84 -9.27 18.58
N LEU A 960 -64.21 -10.09 19.57
CA LEU A 960 -65.11 -9.65 20.64
C LEU A 960 -64.39 -8.85 21.73
N ASN A 961 -63.06 -8.99 21.85
CA ASN A 961 -62.26 -8.20 22.80
C ASN A 961 -61.86 -6.84 22.23
N ASN A 962 -61.68 -6.76 20.91
CA ASN A 962 -61.26 -5.57 20.18
C ASN A 962 -62.23 -5.33 19.01
N PHE A 963 -63.49 -5.06 19.37
CA PHE A 963 -64.58 -4.90 18.41
C PHE A 963 -64.27 -3.76 17.43
N ALA A 964 -64.40 -4.03 16.13
CA ALA A 964 -64.06 -3.13 15.01
C ALA A 964 -62.56 -2.81 14.79
N ASP A 965 -61.67 -3.10 15.75
CA ASP A 965 -60.22 -2.95 15.57
C ASP A 965 -59.59 -4.13 14.83
N SER A 966 -60.11 -5.33 15.09
CA SER A 966 -59.77 -6.56 14.37
C SER A 966 -61.01 -7.12 13.68
N TYR A 967 -60.98 -7.17 12.35
CA TYR A 967 -62.10 -7.68 11.55
C TYR A 967 -61.67 -8.30 10.21
N GLU A 968 -62.53 -9.15 9.66
CA GLU A 968 -62.42 -9.72 8.32
C GLU A 968 -63.79 -9.61 7.62
N LEU A 969 -63.78 -9.10 6.39
CA LEU A 969 -64.93 -9.09 5.48
C LEU A 969 -64.70 -10.13 4.40
N LYS A 970 -65.69 -10.99 4.16
CA LYS A 970 -65.62 -12.11 3.19
C LYS A 970 -66.78 -12.07 2.21
N ALA A 971 -66.48 -12.28 0.95
CA ALA A 971 -67.45 -12.54 -0.11
C ALA A 971 -67.11 -13.87 -0.80
N LYS A 972 -68.13 -14.68 -1.04
CA LYS A 972 -68.00 -16.02 -1.62
C LYS A 972 -69.03 -16.23 -2.72
N VAL A 973 -68.60 -16.86 -3.81
CA VAL A 973 -69.48 -17.33 -4.88
C VAL A 973 -69.07 -18.74 -5.25
N GLY A 974 -70.03 -19.64 -5.41
CA GLY A 974 -69.79 -21.02 -5.81
C GLY A 974 -70.85 -21.55 -6.76
N LEU A 975 -70.43 -22.54 -7.54
CA LEU A 975 -71.23 -23.27 -8.50
C LEU A 975 -71.09 -24.76 -8.19
N ARG A 976 -72.20 -25.48 -8.25
CA ARG A 976 -72.21 -26.93 -8.09
C ARG A 976 -73.14 -27.57 -9.11
N THR A 977 -72.74 -28.73 -9.62
CA THR A 977 -73.56 -29.57 -10.49
C THR A 977 -73.47 -31.02 -10.06
N THR A 978 -74.55 -31.77 -10.20
CA THR A 978 -74.72 -33.16 -9.75
C THR A 978 -75.34 -33.99 -10.87
N TRP A 979 -74.87 -35.23 -11.06
CA TRP A 979 -75.39 -36.17 -12.08
C TRP A 979 -75.49 -37.59 -11.56
#